data_AF-A0A8T7LU58-F1
#
_entry.id   AF-A0A8T7LU58-F1
#
_cell.length_a   1.000
_cell.length_b   1.000
_cell.length_c   1.000
_cell.angle_alpha   90.00
_cell.angle_beta   90.00
_cell.angle_gamma   90.00
#
_symmetry.space_group_name_H-M   'P 1'
#
loop_
_entity.id
_entity.type
_entity.pdbx_description
1 polymer ?
#
loop_
_entity_poly.entity_id
_entity_poly.type
_entity_poly.pdbx_seq_one_letter_code
_entity_poly.pdbx_strand_id
1 'polypeptide(L)'
;MTRTARNLFVAFLFCTALLGASAASADRTPAPPQVIAPFLYPPYPGFASQESIFDHASPNYTYDNKVLAYTGDVANRNCPVPPPPGTPPPQSGVCNAGSGGYWSYSLGDWVYYDGHDGVDYGISYRPVYAAADANQVVYAGWWDPQNHKINLGMYVRLRHPNGYNTYYGHMSSVAVQACSTPGCTFIPHGEVLGISGTTGNSSGPHLHFLVRDPAGKSVDPYGWKGSGFSPWAPQQKESLWVAFPALAYYGAPIYPSGDPLDFPPRPSGGIIVDDGSLEFDETPDGCWAQTSAGSAQNGSMSYVTPRTASATCSGRWAFPQGVPNGLYAVYIRIPAIRATSEGAVYTIRHAGKSDQIVLNQAVFPNVYYVTDGWVYAGKYNFTGAGGEYVELSNQTQDEPSNAANLFLGADAVRFVLQADIPPTPPVPVTVTPSATPTVTSTATKTSTPTITRTPTVTRTSTHTLTPTVTPTPSPTRTPTITRTPTATRTPSNTPTSTRTPSVTPTRTATSTRRPTVTPDYYLVKLYFASRARYTANLPPIERAGSRYVRSNAKYTSVLDAYFKGPGATELYSYGWIGVYNGFTGYSQFELRGGVAHVYLKGVCTSEGRDFNIADLINLNLKQFPEVQFVKVYDENGVTQSPAGLSDSEPSCLYDYKIPTPTPSRTQTPTRTPSPTRTPTLTFTPSRTPTSTRTPKPTATPLYKQINVYFVSKYRYDNNLPPFERKGIRWAPSNNPVGAALDQYFKGPGSQERFQYGWVALYNGFTGYDRIEIRDGIARLHLEGTCDRAGQTYTIANLLTLTLKQFPEIRFVKIYDENGATQNPDGLSDSIPPCLQP
;
A
#
# COMPACT_ATOMS: atom_id res chain seq x y z
N MET A 1 19.62 -39.92 50.83
CA MET A 1 18.90 -40.62 51.93
C MET A 1 18.52 -39.54 52.95
N THR A 2 17.32 -39.44 53.53
CA THR A 2 16.13 -40.33 53.58
C THR A 2 14.81 -39.58 53.27
N ARG A 3 13.67 -40.29 53.24
CA ARG A 3 12.28 -39.77 53.14
C ARG A 3 11.74 -39.44 54.58
N THR A 4 10.51 -38.99 54.89
CA THR A 4 9.19 -38.93 54.19
C THR A 4 8.20 -38.02 54.95
N ALA A 5 7.23 -37.37 54.28
CA ALA A 5 5.86 -37.10 54.79
C ALA A 5 4.95 -36.53 53.66
N ARG A 6 3.65 -36.89 53.59
CA ARG A 6 2.66 -36.31 52.64
C ARG A 6 1.21 -36.65 53.01
N ASN A 7 0.29 -35.67 52.83
CA ASN A 7 -1.19 -35.77 52.68
C ASN A 7 -2.06 -36.36 53.83
N LEU A 8 -3.15 -35.64 54.21
CA LEU A 8 -4.54 -36.09 53.97
C LEU A 8 -5.62 -34.98 54.18
N PHE A 9 -6.81 -35.29 53.65
CA PHE A 9 -8.12 -34.62 53.44
C PHE A 9 -8.93 -34.20 54.72
N VAL A 10 -10.15 -33.61 54.71
CA VAL A 10 -10.87 -32.55 53.91
C VAL A 10 -12.40 -32.47 54.30
N ALA A 11 -13.03 -31.28 54.22
CA ALA A 11 -14.49 -30.97 54.06
C ALA A 11 -15.51 -30.86 55.26
N PHE A 12 -16.62 -30.16 54.95
CA PHE A 12 -17.90 -29.82 55.66
C PHE A 12 -17.85 -28.86 56.88
N LEU A 13 -18.55 -27.71 56.97
CA LEU A 13 -19.95 -27.21 56.73
C LEU A 13 -20.96 -27.40 57.90
N PHE A 14 -21.38 -26.31 58.57
CA PHE A 14 -22.72 -25.67 58.38
C PHE A 14 -23.06 -24.47 59.33
N CYS A 15 -23.73 -23.46 58.77
CA CYS A 15 -24.76 -22.52 59.31
C CYS A 15 -24.61 -21.63 60.59
N THR A 16 -25.09 -20.38 60.41
CA THR A 16 -25.79 -19.45 61.35
C THR A 16 -25.07 -18.86 62.58
N ALA A 17 -25.35 -17.62 63.04
CA ALA A 17 -25.95 -16.40 62.44
C ALA A 17 -25.86 -15.20 63.44
N LEU A 18 -25.94 -13.94 62.95
CA LEU A 18 -26.52 -12.71 63.58
C LEU A 18 -26.14 -12.35 65.05
N LEU A 19 -25.75 -11.13 65.46
CA LEU A 19 -25.65 -9.75 64.91
C LEU A 19 -24.34 -9.12 65.48
N GLY A 20 -23.83 -7.94 65.11
CA GLY A 20 -24.21 -6.93 64.12
C GLY A 20 -23.83 -5.52 64.62
N ALA A 21 -23.01 -4.78 63.87
CA ALA A 21 -22.59 -3.41 64.20
C ALA A 21 -22.47 -2.56 62.92
N SER A 22 -22.93 -1.32 62.96
CA SER A 22 -23.07 -0.45 61.79
C SER A 22 -21.88 0.50 61.61
N ALA A 23 -21.32 0.52 60.40
CA ALA A 23 -20.43 1.57 59.92
C ALA A 23 -21.04 2.18 58.66
N ALA A 24 -21.07 3.52 58.57
CA ALA A 24 -21.69 4.21 57.44
C ALA A 24 -20.80 4.14 56.20
N SER A 25 -21.27 3.49 55.13
CA SER A 25 -20.62 3.56 53.82
C SER A 25 -20.86 4.95 53.21
N ALA A 26 -19.80 5.75 53.07
CA ALA A 26 -19.85 6.96 52.27
C ALA A 26 -19.82 6.57 50.79
N ASP A 27 -20.99 6.60 50.15
CA ASP A 27 -21.20 6.17 48.77
C ASP A 27 -20.49 7.11 47.77
N ARG A 28 -19.20 6.84 47.56
CA ARG A 28 -18.42 7.43 46.47
C ARG A 28 -18.86 6.78 45.16
N THR A 29 -19.92 7.33 44.58
CA THR A 29 -20.20 7.18 43.15
C THR A 29 -18.89 7.36 42.37
N PRO A 30 -18.44 6.38 41.57
CA PRO A 30 -17.21 6.51 40.82
C PRO A 30 -17.37 7.68 39.85
N ALA A 31 -16.33 8.54 39.76
CA ALA A 31 -16.33 9.65 38.83
C ALA A 31 -16.61 9.12 37.41
N PRO A 32 -17.44 9.80 36.60
CA PRO A 32 -17.70 9.37 35.24
C PRO A 32 -16.38 9.25 34.49
N PRO A 33 -16.18 8.19 33.68
CA PRO A 33 -14.93 7.95 32.99
C PRO A 33 -14.59 9.19 32.14
N GLN A 34 -13.41 9.76 32.36
CA GLN A 34 -12.94 10.90 31.60
C GLN A 34 -12.86 10.49 30.12
N VAL A 35 -13.54 11.26 29.25
CA VAL A 35 -13.39 11.10 27.80
C VAL A 35 -12.00 11.60 27.44
N ILE A 36 -11.09 10.67 27.20
CA ILE A 36 -9.70 10.98 26.86
C ILE A 36 -9.66 11.46 25.41
N ALA A 37 -9.27 12.72 25.22
CA ALA A 37 -9.09 13.29 23.89
C ALA A 37 -8.06 12.46 23.09
N PRO A 38 -8.29 12.21 21.79
CA PRO A 38 -7.30 11.58 20.93
C PRO A 38 -5.98 12.37 20.95
N PHE A 39 -4.85 11.65 20.96
CA PHE A 39 -3.51 12.24 21.09
C PHE A 39 -2.42 11.51 20.28
N LEU A 40 -2.75 10.42 19.59
CA LEU A 40 -1.81 9.61 18.80
C LEU A 40 -1.82 9.99 17.31
N TYR A 41 -0.66 9.88 16.68
CA TYR A 41 -0.33 10.16 15.28
C TYR A 41 0.49 8.99 14.69
N PRO A 42 0.57 8.81 13.36
CA PRO A 42 1.17 7.62 12.76
C PRO A 42 2.63 7.36 13.19
N PRO A 43 2.96 6.19 13.78
CA PRO A 43 4.28 5.91 14.34
C PRO A 43 5.32 5.45 13.30
N TYR A 44 5.12 5.76 12.01
CA TYR A 44 6.01 5.41 10.90
C TYR A 44 5.70 6.19 9.61
N PRO A 45 6.66 6.29 8.67
CA PRO A 45 6.43 6.78 7.32
C PRO A 45 5.82 5.70 6.42
N GLY A 46 5.11 6.10 5.38
CA GLY A 46 4.53 5.24 4.35
C GLY A 46 3.43 4.30 4.86
N PHE A 47 2.98 3.38 4.00
CA PHE A 47 2.01 2.35 4.39
C PHE A 47 2.66 1.22 5.20
N ALA A 48 1.86 0.61 6.09
CA ALA A 48 2.16 -0.67 6.74
C ALA A 48 0.95 -1.61 6.63
N SER A 49 1.20 -2.92 6.62
CA SER A 49 0.16 -3.90 6.94
C SER A 49 -0.20 -3.84 8.43
N GLN A 50 -1.35 -4.42 8.76
CA GLN A 50 -1.65 -4.87 10.11
C GLN A 50 -1.42 -6.38 10.15
N GLU A 51 -0.39 -6.83 10.88
CA GLU A 51 0.05 -8.24 10.95
C GLU A 51 -0.71 -9.00 12.06
N SER A 52 -0.75 -8.40 13.25
CA SER A 52 -1.52 -8.85 14.41
C SER A 52 -2.44 -7.72 14.88
N ILE A 53 -3.50 -8.08 15.58
CA ILE A 53 -4.46 -7.13 16.15
C ILE A 53 -4.41 -7.16 17.68
N PHE A 54 -4.98 -6.14 18.31
CA PHE A 54 -5.25 -6.19 19.75
C PHE A 54 -6.46 -7.12 19.96
N ASP A 55 -6.33 -8.17 20.77
CA ASP A 55 -7.43 -9.12 20.96
C ASP A 55 -8.40 -8.64 22.04
N HIS A 56 -9.68 -8.53 21.67
CA HIS A 56 -10.76 -8.20 22.60
C HIS A 56 -11.43 -9.44 23.23
N ALA A 57 -11.02 -10.67 22.88
CA ALA A 57 -11.57 -11.89 23.47
C ALA A 57 -10.90 -12.25 24.82
N SER A 58 -9.56 -12.31 24.85
CA SER A 58 -8.79 -12.70 26.04
C SER A 58 -7.69 -11.69 26.36
N PRO A 59 -7.71 -11.01 27.54
CA PRO A 59 -6.66 -10.08 27.95
C PRO A 59 -5.39 -10.75 28.47
N ASN A 60 -5.08 -11.95 27.98
CA ASN A 60 -3.92 -12.74 28.36
C ASN A 60 -3.64 -13.84 27.32
N TYR A 61 -2.40 -14.31 27.28
CA TYR A 61 -1.88 -15.35 26.38
C TYR A 61 -2.47 -16.78 26.60
N THR A 62 -3.64 -16.93 27.23
CA THR A 62 -4.38 -18.19 27.30
C THR A 62 -5.29 -18.31 26.09
N TYR A 63 -4.86 -19.10 25.11
CA TYR A 63 -5.55 -19.37 23.86
C TYR A 63 -7.03 -19.78 24.07
N ASP A 64 -7.97 -18.91 23.73
CA ASP A 64 -9.41 -19.19 23.84
C ASP A 64 -9.97 -19.90 22.57
N ASN A 65 -9.13 -20.03 21.53
CA ASN A 65 -9.42 -20.56 20.19
C ASN A 65 -10.12 -19.58 19.24
N LYS A 66 -10.10 -18.29 19.55
CA LYS A 66 -10.68 -17.20 18.76
C LYS A 66 -9.78 -15.96 18.85
N VAL A 67 -10.00 -15.00 17.94
CA VAL A 67 -9.55 -13.61 18.09
C VAL A 67 -10.74 -12.69 17.81
N LEU A 68 -10.90 -11.61 18.57
CA LEU A 68 -11.96 -10.61 18.41
C LEU A 68 -11.34 -9.23 18.12
N ALA A 69 -11.61 -8.68 16.95
CA ALA A 69 -11.16 -7.34 16.58
C ALA A 69 -12.01 -6.24 17.22
N TYR A 70 -11.43 -5.03 17.35
CA TYR A 70 -12.14 -3.82 17.81
C TYR A 70 -13.40 -3.49 16.99
N THR A 71 -13.48 -3.93 15.73
CA THR A 71 -14.65 -3.81 14.86
C THR A 71 -15.82 -4.71 15.28
N GLY A 72 -15.58 -5.70 16.14
CA GLY A 72 -16.48 -6.81 16.41
C GLY A 72 -16.30 -8.00 15.47
N ASP A 73 -15.37 -7.94 14.51
CA ASP A 73 -15.04 -9.08 13.64
C ASP A 73 -14.39 -10.22 14.42
N VAL A 74 -14.71 -11.46 14.04
CA VAL A 74 -14.27 -12.67 14.76
C VAL A 74 -13.47 -13.58 13.83
N ALA A 75 -12.32 -14.03 14.31
CA ALA A 75 -11.58 -15.17 13.78
C ALA A 75 -11.74 -16.38 14.71
N ASN A 76 -11.83 -17.60 14.17
CA ASN A 76 -12.00 -18.82 14.98
C ASN A 76 -11.02 -19.90 14.51
N ARG A 77 -10.33 -20.57 15.44
CA ARG A 77 -9.41 -21.69 15.18
C ARG A 77 -10.11 -22.87 14.49
N ASN A 78 -11.31 -23.18 14.96
CA ASN A 78 -12.12 -24.27 14.45
C ASN A 78 -13.09 -23.73 13.41
N CYS A 79 -13.21 -24.40 12.27
CA CYS A 79 -14.20 -24.00 11.27
C CYS A 79 -15.63 -24.29 11.78
N PRO A 80 -16.55 -23.31 11.72
CA PRO A 80 -17.97 -23.57 11.90
C PRO A 80 -18.47 -24.53 10.81
N VAL A 81 -19.30 -25.49 11.21
CA VAL A 81 -19.92 -26.47 10.31
C VAL A 81 -21.45 -26.39 10.48
N PRO A 82 -22.20 -25.97 9.46
CA PRO A 82 -21.74 -25.43 8.17
C PRO A 82 -21.04 -24.06 8.31
N PRO A 83 -20.25 -23.64 7.31
CA PRO A 83 -19.73 -22.28 7.23
C PRO A 83 -20.85 -21.22 7.23
N PRO A 84 -20.59 -19.97 7.67
CA PRO A 84 -21.62 -18.94 7.74
C PRO A 84 -22.13 -18.58 6.34
N PRO A 85 -23.45 -18.38 6.15
CA PRO A 85 -23.98 -18.01 4.84
C PRO A 85 -23.48 -16.63 4.36
N GLY A 86 -22.63 -16.63 3.33
CA GLY A 86 -22.26 -15.45 2.53
C GLY A 86 -20.84 -14.94 2.73
N THR A 87 -20.10 -15.58 3.63
CA THR A 87 -18.69 -15.31 3.97
C THR A 87 -17.74 -16.22 3.18
N PRO A 88 -16.49 -15.80 2.89
CA PRO A 88 -15.54 -16.65 2.20
C PRO A 88 -15.10 -17.81 3.10
N PRO A 89 -15.05 -19.06 2.58
CA PRO A 89 -14.41 -20.15 3.29
C PRO A 89 -12.89 -19.92 3.36
N PRO A 90 -12.22 -20.46 4.38
CA PRO A 90 -10.77 -20.44 4.48
C PRO A 90 -10.08 -21.14 3.31
N GLN A 91 -8.82 -20.76 3.10
CA GLN A 91 -7.95 -21.48 2.18
C GLN A 91 -7.84 -22.97 2.57
N SER A 92 -8.09 -23.85 1.61
CA SER A 92 -8.08 -25.31 1.77
C SER A 92 -9.00 -25.86 2.88
N GLY A 93 -10.00 -25.10 3.35
CA GLY A 93 -10.88 -25.53 4.44
C GLY A 93 -10.28 -25.41 5.85
N VAL A 94 -9.14 -24.73 6.02
CA VAL A 94 -8.37 -24.69 7.27
C VAL A 94 -8.61 -23.36 8.01
N CYS A 95 -9.22 -23.38 9.19
CA CYS A 95 -9.42 -22.16 9.99
C CYS A 95 -8.32 -21.86 11.03
N ASN A 96 -7.26 -22.68 11.07
CA ASN A 96 -6.11 -22.53 11.96
C ASN A 96 -4.80 -22.74 11.18
N ALA A 97 -4.08 -21.67 10.89
CA ALA A 97 -2.78 -21.71 10.19
C ALA A 97 -1.63 -22.20 11.09
N GLY A 98 -1.88 -22.41 12.39
CA GLY A 98 -0.84 -22.47 13.41
C GLY A 98 -0.48 -21.08 13.95
N SER A 99 0.39 -21.03 14.97
CA SER A 99 0.94 -19.78 15.53
C SER A 99 -0.08 -18.68 15.86
N GLY A 100 -1.27 -19.06 16.36
CA GLY A 100 -2.35 -18.12 16.67
C GLY A 100 -3.05 -17.48 15.46
N GLY A 101 -2.76 -17.94 14.24
CA GLY A 101 -3.41 -17.49 13.01
C GLY A 101 -4.73 -18.18 12.76
N TYR A 102 -5.86 -17.47 12.92
CA TYR A 102 -7.21 -18.00 12.77
C TYR A 102 -7.97 -17.31 11.62
N TRP A 103 -8.90 -18.03 10.99
CA TRP A 103 -9.67 -17.46 9.87
C TRP A 103 -10.85 -16.63 10.36
N SER A 104 -10.93 -15.37 9.93
CA SER A 104 -12.13 -14.55 10.06
C SER A 104 -13.00 -14.65 8.82
N TYR A 105 -14.19 -15.21 9.00
CA TYR A 105 -15.20 -15.28 7.95
C TYR A 105 -15.79 -13.90 7.59
N SER A 106 -15.83 -12.96 8.54
CA SER A 106 -16.42 -11.63 8.32
C SER A 106 -15.46 -10.67 7.61
N LEU A 107 -14.18 -10.66 7.98
CA LEU A 107 -13.11 -10.00 7.21
C LEU A 107 -12.82 -10.73 5.88
N GLY A 108 -12.99 -12.06 5.89
CA GLY A 108 -12.67 -12.93 4.77
C GLY A 108 -11.19 -13.28 4.64
N ASP A 109 -10.42 -13.20 5.73
CA ASP A 109 -8.99 -13.48 5.73
C ASP A 109 -8.46 -13.85 7.14
N TRP A 110 -7.16 -14.13 7.24
CA TRP A 110 -6.46 -14.50 8.48
C TRP A 110 -6.24 -13.35 9.45
N VAL A 111 -6.49 -13.61 10.74
CA VAL A 111 -6.15 -12.76 11.88
C VAL A 111 -5.18 -13.53 12.77
N TYR A 112 -4.07 -12.91 13.18
CA TYR A 112 -3.05 -13.53 14.01
C TYR A 112 -3.06 -13.01 15.45
N TYR A 113 -2.56 -13.86 16.35
CA TYR A 113 -2.22 -13.58 17.75
C TYR A 113 -3.40 -13.47 18.73
N ASP A 114 -3.97 -14.63 19.08
CA ASP A 114 -4.83 -14.89 20.25
C ASP A 114 -4.12 -14.40 21.55
N GLY A 115 -4.77 -13.54 22.34
CA GLY A 115 -4.22 -12.99 23.59
C GLY A 115 -3.26 -11.80 23.49
N HIS A 116 -3.17 -11.11 22.34
CA HIS A 116 -2.22 -10.03 22.06
C HIS A 116 -2.62 -8.66 22.66
N ASP A 117 -1.73 -8.02 23.44
CA ASP A 117 -1.99 -6.75 24.13
C ASP A 117 -1.46 -5.47 23.43
N GLY A 118 -1.11 -5.56 22.14
CA GLY A 118 -0.69 -4.44 21.29
C GLY A 118 -1.26 -4.52 19.87
N VAL A 119 -0.64 -3.83 18.92
CA VAL A 119 -0.95 -3.93 17.47
C VAL A 119 0.35 -4.04 16.69
N ASP A 120 0.47 -5.04 15.82
CA ASP A 120 1.68 -5.25 15.03
C ASP A 120 1.53 -4.66 13.63
N TYR A 121 2.43 -3.74 13.30
CA TYR A 121 2.48 -3.07 12.01
C TYR A 121 3.64 -3.59 11.17
N GLY A 122 3.36 -4.10 9.97
CA GLY A 122 4.39 -4.59 9.06
C GLY A 122 5.25 -3.45 8.53
N ILE A 123 6.35 -3.18 9.22
CA ILE A 123 7.42 -2.30 8.76
C ILE A 123 8.75 -2.99 8.94
N SER A 124 9.26 -3.59 7.86
CA SER A 124 10.57 -4.24 7.89
C SER A 124 11.69 -3.20 7.78
N TYR A 125 12.46 -3.01 8.85
CA TYR A 125 13.65 -2.15 8.93
C TYR A 125 13.46 -0.72 8.41
N ARG A 126 12.40 -0.05 8.87
CA ARG A 126 12.03 1.33 8.51
C ARG A 126 12.02 2.25 9.75
N PRO A 127 12.05 3.58 9.58
CA PRO A 127 11.96 4.52 10.70
C PRO A 127 10.70 4.30 11.56
N VAL A 128 10.88 4.39 12.87
CA VAL A 128 9.81 4.39 13.87
C VAL A 128 9.72 5.80 14.46
N TYR A 129 8.51 6.33 14.55
CA TYR A 129 8.24 7.67 15.06
C TYR A 129 7.54 7.64 16.42
N ALA A 130 7.76 8.67 17.23
CA ALA A 130 6.93 8.94 18.40
C ALA A 130 5.48 9.17 17.95
N ALA A 131 4.56 8.34 18.42
CA ALA A 131 3.14 8.47 18.12
C ALA A 131 2.50 9.70 18.79
N ALA A 132 3.11 10.26 19.84
CA ALA A 132 2.58 11.39 20.57
C ALA A 132 3.70 12.14 21.31
N ASP A 133 3.48 13.43 21.56
CA ASP A 133 4.36 14.25 22.39
C ASP A 133 4.61 13.58 23.75
N ALA A 134 5.87 13.36 24.07
CA ALA A 134 6.31 12.70 25.29
C ALA A 134 7.17 13.64 26.12
N ASN A 135 6.96 13.61 27.44
CA ASN A 135 7.76 14.34 28.42
C ASN A 135 8.79 13.44 29.13
N GLN A 136 8.88 12.17 28.76
CA GLN A 136 9.92 11.26 29.25
C GLN A 136 10.14 10.14 28.24
N VAL A 137 11.41 9.87 27.90
CA VAL A 137 11.83 8.55 27.42
C VAL A 137 12.08 7.72 28.68
N VAL A 138 11.16 6.81 29.01
CA VAL A 138 11.24 5.98 30.21
C VAL A 138 12.24 4.84 30.03
N TYR A 139 12.35 4.33 28.80
CA TYR A 139 13.29 3.27 28.45
C TYR A 139 13.65 3.33 26.95
N ALA A 140 14.88 2.94 26.61
CA ALA A 140 15.37 2.72 25.25
C ALA A 140 16.51 1.68 25.30
N GLY A 141 16.37 0.55 24.60
CA GLY A 141 17.39 -0.52 24.56
C GLY A 141 16.81 -1.93 24.57
N TRP A 142 17.65 -2.93 24.84
CA TRP A 142 17.25 -4.34 24.95
C TRP A 142 16.44 -4.64 26.23
N TRP A 143 15.27 -5.27 26.07
CA TRP A 143 14.48 -5.80 27.18
C TRP A 143 15.30 -6.68 28.14
N ASP A 144 16.14 -7.55 27.57
CA ASP A 144 17.12 -8.35 28.28
C ASP A 144 18.43 -8.31 27.47
N PRO A 145 19.43 -7.50 27.90
CA PRO A 145 20.73 -7.39 27.24
C PRO A 145 21.63 -8.64 27.37
N GLN A 146 21.07 -9.79 27.79
CA GLN A 146 21.72 -11.11 27.77
C GLN A 146 20.84 -12.18 27.07
N ASN A 147 19.67 -11.82 26.55
CA ASN A 147 18.76 -12.72 25.83
C ASN A 147 17.98 -11.97 24.75
N HIS A 148 18.48 -12.01 23.52
CA HIS A 148 17.95 -11.24 22.41
C HIS A 148 16.63 -11.79 21.82
N LYS A 149 16.09 -12.87 22.40
CA LYS A 149 15.01 -13.69 21.82
C LYS A 149 13.70 -13.65 22.59
N ILE A 150 13.58 -12.77 23.59
CA ILE A 150 12.39 -12.67 24.47
C ILE A 150 11.71 -11.30 24.42
N ASN A 151 10.41 -11.30 24.71
CA ASN A 151 9.55 -10.11 24.82
C ASN A 151 9.74 -9.16 23.62
N LEU A 152 9.77 -7.85 23.86
CA LEU A 152 9.86 -6.80 22.84
C LEU A 152 11.25 -6.69 22.17
N GLY A 153 12.27 -7.45 22.58
CA GLY A 153 13.64 -7.29 22.07
C GLY A 153 14.20 -5.89 22.38
N MET A 154 14.78 -5.19 21.39
CA MET A 154 15.02 -3.76 21.54
C MET A 154 13.71 -2.98 21.43
N TYR A 155 13.48 -2.09 22.38
CA TYR A 155 12.27 -1.27 22.40
C TYR A 155 12.51 0.12 23.00
N VAL A 156 11.63 1.05 22.64
CA VAL A 156 11.49 2.36 23.30
C VAL A 156 10.17 2.38 24.09
N ARG A 157 10.19 3.01 25.27
CA ARG A 157 9.01 3.35 26.05
C ARG A 157 8.97 4.85 26.29
N LEU A 158 7.91 5.50 25.83
CA LEU A 158 7.63 6.91 26.10
C LEU A 158 6.55 7.06 27.17
N ARG A 159 6.59 8.17 27.92
CA ARG A 159 5.51 8.63 28.78
C ARG A 159 5.02 10.00 28.30
N HIS A 160 3.70 10.16 28.31
CA HIS A 160 3.02 11.34 27.78
C HIS A 160 2.49 12.25 28.90
N PRO A 161 2.27 13.56 28.63
CA PRO A 161 1.74 14.50 29.62
C PRO A 161 0.40 14.10 30.25
N ASN A 162 -0.44 13.35 29.51
CA ASN A 162 -1.71 12.79 30.00
C ASN A 162 -1.55 11.53 30.88
N GLY A 163 -0.32 11.10 31.18
CA GLY A 163 0.01 9.94 32.01
C GLY A 163 0.05 8.60 31.29
N TYR A 164 -0.39 8.52 30.03
CA TYR A 164 -0.28 7.31 29.21
C TYR A 164 1.20 6.97 28.90
N ASN A 165 1.42 5.71 28.50
CA ASN A 165 2.70 5.22 28.00
C ASN A 165 2.50 4.62 26.60
N THR A 166 3.44 4.85 25.69
CA THR A 166 3.54 4.11 24.42
C THR A 166 4.83 3.30 24.36
N TYR A 167 4.75 2.13 23.74
CA TYR A 167 5.83 1.16 23.60
C TYR A 167 6.01 0.83 22.12
N TYR A 168 7.27 0.76 21.69
CA TYR A 168 7.68 0.54 20.30
C TYR A 168 8.67 -0.63 20.27
N GLY A 169 8.18 -1.82 19.98
CA GLY A 169 8.93 -3.08 20.10
C GLY A 169 9.59 -3.58 18.81
N HIS A 170 10.44 -4.58 18.99
CA HIS A 170 11.17 -5.35 17.97
C HIS A 170 12.16 -4.54 17.11
N MET A 171 12.65 -3.42 17.63
CA MET A 171 13.52 -2.48 16.91
C MET A 171 14.87 -3.09 16.51
N SER A 172 15.50 -2.58 15.44
CA SER A 172 16.90 -2.92 15.07
C SER A 172 17.93 -1.90 15.57
N SER A 173 17.48 -0.72 15.99
CA SER A 173 18.30 0.33 16.59
C SER A 173 17.43 1.29 17.39
N VAL A 174 18.01 1.90 18.43
CA VAL A 174 17.39 3.00 19.18
C VAL A 174 18.20 4.28 18.98
N ALA A 175 17.51 5.41 18.80
CA ALA A 175 18.09 6.72 18.49
C ALA A 175 17.69 7.81 19.50
N VAL A 176 17.23 7.40 20.69
CA VAL A 176 16.78 8.25 21.79
C VAL A 176 17.30 7.75 23.13
N GLN A 177 17.39 8.64 24.12
CA GLN A 177 18.03 8.40 25.41
C GLN A 177 17.03 8.34 26.55
N ALA A 178 17.06 7.26 27.33
CA ALA A 178 16.23 7.12 28.53
C ALA A 178 16.66 8.11 29.62
N CYS A 179 15.71 8.72 30.32
CA CYS A 179 16.01 9.67 31.39
C CYS A 179 15.02 9.59 32.56
N SER A 180 15.51 9.93 33.76
CA SER A 180 14.99 9.39 35.03
C SER A 180 13.68 10.00 35.54
N THR A 181 13.30 11.21 35.10
CA THR A 181 12.18 11.98 35.68
C THR A 181 11.29 12.61 34.60
N PRO A 182 9.96 12.64 34.75
CA PRO A 182 9.09 13.37 33.81
C PRO A 182 9.51 14.83 33.66
N GLY A 183 9.70 15.28 32.44
CA GLY A 183 10.25 16.58 32.07
C GLY A 183 11.73 16.57 31.67
N CYS A 184 12.45 15.45 31.81
CA CYS A 184 13.89 15.37 31.50
C CYS A 184 14.24 15.56 30.01
N THR A 185 13.38 15.07 29.11
CA THR A 185 13.50 15.19 27.66
C THR A 185 12.11 15.36 27.07
N PHE A 186 11.94 16.33 26.18
CA PHE A 186 10.76 16.44 25.33
C PHE A 186 11.03 15.75 23.99
N ILE A 187 10.14 14.85 23.59
CA ILE A 187 10.14 14.20 22.27
C ILE A 187 8.80 14.58 21.61
N PRO A 188 8.78 15.37 20.52
CA PRO A 188 7.55 15.65 19.79
C PRO A 188 7.07 14.40 19.03
N HIS A 189 5.77 14.32 18.75
CA HIS A 189 5.27 13.36 17.78
C HIS A 189 5.97 13.52 16.42
N GLY A 190 6.19 12.40 15.71
CA GLY A 190 6.98 12.37 14.47
C GLY A 190 8.50 12.32 14.64
N GLU A 191 9.04 12.53 15.86
CA GLU A 191 10.49 12.38 16.11
C GLU A 191 10.93 10.91 15.93
N VAL A 192 12.12 10.71 15.36
CA VAL A 192 12.61 9.37 14.99
C VAL A 192 13.20 8.67 16.21
N LEU A 193 12.53 7.62 16.68
CA LEU A 193 12.94 6.82 17.84
C LEU A 193 14.02 5.79 17.52
N GLY A 194 14.17 5.44 16.24
CA GLY A 194 15.08 4.41 15.75
C GLY A 194 14.52 3.73 14.50
N ILE A 195 14.98 2.52 14.21
CA ILE A 195 14.55 1.69 13.07
C ILE A 195 13.87 0.42 13.59
N SER A 196 12.77 -0.02 12.96
CA SER A 196 12.08 -1.28 13.27
C SER A 196 12.93 -2.51 12.93
N GLY A 197 12.48 -3.72 13.27
CA GLY A 197 13.29 -4.93 13.10
C GLY A 197 12.56 -6.20 13.49
N THR A 198 13.31 -7.21 13.94
CA THR A 198 12.75 -8.53 14.34
C THR A 198 13.34 -9.06 15.66
N THR A 199 13.92 -8.20 16.49
CA THR A 199 14.54 -8.61 17.76
C THR A 199 13.52 -9.06 18.80
N GLY A 200 13.90 -9.90 19.77
CA GLY A 200 13.01 -10.39 20.80
C GLY A 200 12.20 -11.61 20.33
N ASN A 201 11.01 -11.79 20.91
CA ASN A 201 10.12 -12.89 20.53
C ASN A 201 9.27 -12.49 19.30
N SER A 202 9.90 -12.45 18.12
CA SER A 202 9.25 -12.08 16.86
C SER A 202 9.36 -13.18 15.79
N SER A 203 8.32 -13.31 14.96
CA SER A 203 8.27 -14.18 13.79
C SER A 203 8.82 -13.55 12.51
N GLY A 204 9.01 -12.21 12.48
CA GLY A 204 9.51 -11.50 11.32
C GLY A 204 9.50 -9.96 11.48
N PRO A 205 10.06 -9.20 10.52
CA PRO A 205 10.38 -7.79 10.77
C PRO A 205 9.17 -6.83 10.74
N HIS A 206 8.79 -6.31 11.91
CA HIS A 206 7.62 -5.46 12.14
C HIS A 206 7.84 -4.45 13.28
N LEU A 207 6.81 -3.66 13.63
CA LEU A 207 6.74 -2.83 14.84
C LEU A 207 5.57 -3.31 15.69
N HIS A 208 5.84 -3.80 16.90
CA HIS A 208 4.81 -4.00 17.91
C HIS A 208 4.53 -2.68 18.63
N PHE A 209 3.32 -2.16 18.51
CA PHE A 209 2.89 -0.92 19.14
C PHE A 209 1.88 -1.18 20.26
N LEU A 210 2.29 -0.88 21.49
CA LEU A 210 1.51 -1.10 22.71
C LEU A 210 1.24 0.23 23.40
N VAL A 211 -0.02 0.46 23.80
CA VAL A 211 -0.44 1.63 24.58
C VAL A 211 -0.90 1.19 25.96
N ARG A 212 -0.42 1.87 27.02
CA ARG A 212 -0.85 1.62 28.40
C ARG A 212 -1.38 2.89 29.06
N ASP A 213 -2.48 2.75 29.79
CA ASP A 213 -3.13 3.83 30.55
C ASP A 213 -2.26 4.28 31.76
N PRO A 214 -2.66 5.34 32.49
CA PRO A 214 -1.95 5.78 33.70
C PRO A 214 -1.94 4.78 34.87
N ALA A 215 -2.80 3.75 34.84
CA ALA A 215 -2.78 2.64 35.79
C ALA A 215 -1.89 1.47 35.34
N GLY A 216 -1.26 1.58 34.16
CA GLY A 216 -0.35 0.58 33.60
C GLY A 216 -1.06 -0.55 32.83
N LYS A 217 -2.35 -0.42 32.51
CA LYS A 217 -3.10 -1.44 31.78
C LYS A 217 -3.09 -1.18 30.27
N SER A 218 -2.89 -2.23 29.48
CA SER A 218 -2.90 -2.18 28.00
C SER A 218 -4.27 -1.81 27.46
N VAL A 219 -4.30 -1.04 26.38
CA VAL A 219 -5.54 -0.53 25.77
C VAL A 219 -5.41 -0.44 24.25
N ASP A 220 -6.45 -0.84 23.52
CA ASP A 220 -6.49 -0.73 22.06
C ASP A 220 -6.60 0.75 21.62
N PRO A 221 -5.62 1.30 20.86
CA PRO A 221 -5.70 2.68 20.37
C PRO A 221 -6.83 2.92 19.35
N TYR A 222 -7.41 1.88 18.74
CA TYR A 222 -8.58 1.99 17.85
C TYR A 222 -9.93 2.01 18.59
N GLY A 223 -9.92 1.79 19.91
CA GLY A 223 -11.11 1.82 20.77
C GLY A 223 -11.96 0.55 20.67
N TRP A 224 -13.28 0.70 20.65
CA TRP A 224 -14.21 -0.41 20.47
C TRP A 224 -15.45 0.03 19.66
N LYS A 225 -15.63 -0.62 18.50
CA LYS A 225 -16.67 -0.33 17.49
C LYS A 225 -17.67 -1.48 17.35
N GLY A 226 -17.39 -2.65 17.91
CA GLY A 226 -18.31 -3.80 17.94
C GLY A 226 -19.57 -3.57 18.78
N SER A 227 -20.58 -4.43 18.61
CA SER A 227 -21.88 -4.27 19.27
C SER A 227 -21.82 -4.55 20.78
N GLY A 228 -22.17 -3.57 21.61
CA GLY A 228 -22.40 -3.74 23.06
C GLY A 228 -21.44 -2.91 23.93
N PHE A 229 -21.07 -3.47 25.08
CA PHE A 229 -19.93 -2.98 25.85
C PHE A 229 -18.63 -3.48 25.22
N SER A 230 -17.52 -2.74 25.39
CA SER A 230 -16.22 -3.33 25.12
C SER A 230 -16.02 -4.49 26.12
N PRO A 231 -15.62 -5.69 25.64
CA PRO A 231 -15.25 -6.80 26.53
C PRO A 231 -13.92 -6.52 27.25
N TRP A 232 -13.11 -5.59 26.73
CA TRP A 232 -11.90 -5.13 27.37
C TRP A 232 -12.17 -4.10 28.48
N ALA A 233 -11.25 -4.03 29.43
CA ALA A 233 -11.21 -3.00 30.47
C ALA A 233 -9.80 -2.40 30.52
N PRO A 234 -9.60 -1.07 30.56
CA PRO A 234 -10.62 -0.03 30.65
C PRO A 234 -11.51 0.02 29.40
N GLN A 235 -12.77 0.46 29.56
CA GLN A 235 -13.71 0.56 28.44
C GLN A 235 -13.39 1.78 27.57
N GLN A 236 -12.34 1.67 26.77
CA GLN A 236 -11.99 2.65 25.75
C GLN A 236 -12.83 2.39 24.49
N LYS A 237 -13.98 3.08 24.40
CA LYS A 237 -14.85 3.02 23.20
C LYS A 237 -14.32 3.88 22.06
N GLU A 238 -13.84 5.07 22.40
CA GLU A 238 -13.30 6.05 21.46
C GLU A 238 -11.85 5.70 21.11
N SER A 239 -11.41 6.11 19.91
CA SER A 239 -10.04 5.87 19.44
C SER A 239 -9.11 6.98 19.94
N LEU A 240 -7.86 6.62 20.24
CA LEU A 240 -6.83 7.57 20.65
C LEU A 240 -6.11 8.25 19.46
N TRP A 241 -6.37 7.84 18.21
CA TRP A 241 -5.76 8.42 17.02
C TRP A 241 -6.40 9.78 16.67
N VAL A 242 -5.60 10.85 16.66
CA VAL A 242 -5.93 12.13 16.01
C VAL A 242 -5.88 11.96 14.49
N ALA A 243 -4.83 11.29 14.02
CA ALA A 243 -4.68 10.84 12.65
C ALA A 243 -4.39 9.33 12.66
N PHE A 244 -5.20 8.56 11.94
CA PHE A 244 -5.00 7.11 11.81
C PHE A 244 -3.72 6.83 11.02
N PRO A 245 -2.92 5.81 11.39
CA PRO A 245 -1.81 5.39 10.56
C PRO A 245 -2.27 4.81 9.22
N ALA A 246 -1.38 4.89 8.23
CA ALA A 246 -1.61 4.45 6.86
C ALA A 246 -1.64 2.91 6.75
N LEU A 247 -2.76 2.32 7.17
CA LEU A 247 -2.93 0.86 7.27
C LEU A 247 -3.51 0.22 6.02
N ALA A 248 -2.82 -0.82 5.57
CA ALA A 248 -3.17 -1.67 4.45
C ALA A 248 -3.57 -3.08 4.93
N TYR A 249 -4.88 -3.40 4.98
CA TYR A 249 -5.29 -4.80 5.16
C TYR A 249 -5.36 -5.48 3.79
N TYR A 250 -4.39 -6.34 3.52
CA TYR A 250 -4.12 -6.86 2.17
C TYR A 250 -4.00 -5.73 1.14
N GLY A 251 -3.25 -4.67 1.46
CA GLY A 251 -3.08 -3.51 0.58
C GLY A 251 -4.20 -2.46 0.66
N ALA A 252 -5.47 -2.82 0.94
CA ALA A 252 -6.55 -1.84 1.01
C ALA A 252 -6.42 -0.93 2.24
N PRO A 253 -6.61 0.40 2.07
CA PRO A 253 -6.74 1.32 3.20
C PRO A 253 -7.87 0.89 4.15
N ILE A 254 -7.50 0.49 5.38
CA ILE A 254 -8.48 0.26 6.46
C ILE A 254 -9.15 1.59 6.84
N TYR A 255 -8.39 2.68 6.73
CA TYR A 255 -8.78 4.04 7.07
C TYR A 255 -8.54 4.97 5.87
N PRO A 256 -9.59 5.48 5.20
CA PRO A 256 -9.47 6.43 4.08
C PRO A 256 -8.91 7.83 4.43
N SER A 257 -8.40 8.02 5.66
CA SER A 257 -7.84 9.27 6.18
C SER A 257 -6.46 9.06 6.83
N GLY A 258 -5.85 7.90 6.63
CA GLY A 258 -4.47 7.63 7.03
C GLY A 258 -3.55 7.83 5.83
N ASP A 259 -3.27 9.08 5.49
CA ASP A 259 -2.32 9.40 4.43
C ASP A 259 -0.91 8.94 4.83
N PRO A 260 -0.13 8.35 3.89
CA PRO A 260 1.23 7.91 4.17
C PRO A 260 2.13 9.12 4.47
N LEU A 261 2.70 9.18 5.68
CA LEU A 261 3.71 10.19 5.99
C LEU A 261 4.97 9.97 5.13
N ASP A 262 5.61 11.06 4.70
CA ASP A 262 6.86 10.98 3.95
C ASP A 262 7.99 10.32 4.76
N PHE A 263 8.88 9.61 4.07
CA PHE A 263 10.10 9.10 4.69
C PHE A 263 11.04 10.25 5.06
N PRO A 264 11.89 10.10 6.10
CA PRO A 264 12.90 11.11 6.41
C PRO A 264 13.82 11.33 5.21
N PRO A 265 14.22 12.58 4.90
CA PRO A 265 15.18 12.83 3.84
C PRO A 265 16.51 12.14 4.16
N ARG A 266 17.15 11.54 3.14
CA ARG A 266 18.50 10.99 3.30
C ARG A 266 19.46 12.15 3.61
N PRO A 267 20.39 12.00 4.59
CA PRO A 267 21.31 13.08 4.94
C PRO A 267 22.24 13.38 3.75
N SER A 268 22.24 14.65 3.33
CA SER A 268 23.20 15.19 2.36
C SER A 268 24.05 16.26 3.03
N GLY A 269 25.34 16.31 2.70
CA GLY A 269 26.31 17.08 3.47
C GLY A 269 26.51 16.55 4.90
N GLY A 270 26.89 17.45 5.81
CA GLY A 270 27.38 17.12 7.15
C GLY A 270 28.89 16.89 7.20
N ILE A 271 29.47 16.98 8.39
CA ILE A 271 30.85 16.61 8.65
C ILE A 271 30.92 15.09 8.70
N ILE A 272 31.87 14.49 7.98
CA ILE A 272 32.16 13.06 8.07
C ILE A 272 33.54 12.90 8.69
N VAL A 273 33.62 12.09 9.75
CA VAL A 273 34.87 11.59 10.30
C VAL A 273 34.90 10.10 10.03
N ASP A 274 35.95 9.65 9.39
CA ASP A 274 36.14 8.33 8.80
C ASP A 274 37.33 7.65 9.52
N ASP A 275 37.38 6.32 9.59
CA ASP A 275 38.39 5.62 10.41
C ASP A 275 39.84 5.69 9.88
N GLY A 276 40.06 6.28 8.70
CA GLY A 276 41.36 6.72 8.21
C GLY A 276 41.66 8.22 8.43
N SER A 277 40.80 8.94 9.17
CA SER A 277 40.92 10.39 9.42
C SER A 277 41.83 10.70 10.61
N LEU A 278 42.35 11.94 10.69
CA LEU A 278 43.17 12.39 11.83
C LEU A 278 42.34 12.60 13.12
N GLU A 279 41.03 12.67 12.97
CA GLU A 279 40.03 12.78 14.03
C GLU A 279 39.47 11.41 14.47
N PHE A 280 40.12 10.30 14.06
CA PHE A 280 39.84 8.96 14.57
C PHE A 280 40.97 8.46 15.50
N ASP A 281 40.62 8.20 16.76
CA ASP A 281 41.55 7.64 17.77
C ASP A 281 41.17 6.19 18.11
N GLU A 282 42.15 5.28 18.11
CA GLU A 282 42.04 3.97 18.77
C GLU A 282 42.53 4.04 20.23
N THR A 283 42.11 3.11 21.09
CA THR A 283 42.67 2.97 22.44
C THR A 283 42.57 1.51 22.92
N PRO A 284 43.70 0.81 23.17
CA PRO A 284 45.06 1.20 22.81
C PRO A 284 45.27 1.21 21.29
N ASP A 285 46.30 1.89 20.81
CA ASP A 285 46.67 2.03 19.40
C ASP A 285 46.78 0.65 18.71
N GLY A 286 46.11 0.49 17.55
CA GLY A 286 46.16 -0.75 16.77
C GLY A 286 45.43 -1.94 17.41
N CYS A 287 44.39 -1.67 18.21
CA CYS A 287 43.53 -2.71 18.79
C CYS A 287 42.38 -3.13 17.86
N TRP A 288 42.09 -2.35 16.82
CA TRP A 288 41.18 -2.72 15.73
C TRP A 288 41.93 -3.40 14.58
N ALA A 289 41.22 -4.29 13.88
CA ALA A 289 41.69 -4.86 12.64
C ALA A 289 41.05 -4.13 11.44
N GLN A 290 41.83 -3.91 10.39
CA GLN A 290 41.39 -3.27 9.15
C GLN A 290 41.02 -4.30 8.08
N THR A 291 40.02 -4.01 7.25
CA THR A 291 39.64 -4.85 6.10
C THR A 291 39.05 -4.05 4.95
N SER A 292 39.36 -4.44 3.70
CA SER A 292 38.81 -3.78 2.52
C SER A 292 37.31 -4.03 2.38
N ALA A 293 36.51 -2.96 2.44
CA ALA A 293 35.07 -2.98 2.31
C ALA A 293 34.64 -1.94 1.26
N GLY A 294 34.32 -2.38 0.04
CA GLY A 294 33.95 -1.49 -1.08
C GLY A 294 32.65 -0.69 -0.90
N SER A 295 31.95 -0.84 0.23
CA SER A 295 30.82 -0.01 0.64
C SER A 295 31.19 1.04 1.70
N ALA A 296 32.40 1.01 2.26
CA ALA A 296 32.88 1.97 3.25
C ALA A 296 33.21 3.34 2.62
N GLN A 297 33.59 4.33 3.43
CA GLN A 297 33.77 5.72 3.04
C GLN A 297 35.17 5.96 2.42
N ASN A 298 36.23 5.37 3.00
CA ASN A 298 37.57 5.32 2.39
C ASN A 298 37.84 4.01 1.59
N GLY A 299 37.04 2.96 1.79
CA GLY A 299 37.16 1.64 1.14
C GLY A 299 37.82 0.54 2.00
N SER A 300 38.29 0.90 3.19
CA SER A 300 38.62 0.03 4.34
C SER A 300 37.54 0.15 5.41
N MET A 301 37.60 -0.68 6.46
CA MET A 301 36.86 -0.47 7.70
C MET A 301 37.52 -1.16 8.90
N SER A 302 37.28 -0.58 10.06
CA SER A 302 37.66 -1.07 11.38
C SER A 302 36.69 -2.14 11.87
N TYR A 303 37.24 -3.25 12.39
CA TYR A 303 36.47 -4.24 13.13
C TYR A 303 37.26 -4.87 14.30
N VAL A 304 36.55 -5.34 15.32
CA VAL A 304 37.12 -5.96 16.53
C VAL A 304 36.24 -7.11 17.03
N THR A 305 36.84 -8.10 17.69
CA THR A 305 36.08 -9.16 18.36
C THR A 305 35.38 -8.61 19.62
N PRO A 306 34.06 -8.83 19.79
CA PRO A 306 33.29 -8.34 20.93
C PRO A 306 33.64 -9.03 22.25
N ARG A 307 33.30 -8.37 23.36
CA ARG A 307 33.45 -8.84 24.73
C ARG A 307 32.19 -8.53 25.53
N THR A 308 31.72 -9.47 26.34
CA THR A 308 30.64 -9.23 27.33
C THR A 308 31.16 -8.84 28.71
N ALA A 309 32.48 -8.95 28.92
CA ALA A 309 33.21 -8.30 30.01
C ALA A 309 33.57 -6.85 29.63
N SER A 310 34.16 -6.11 30.57
CA SER A 310 34.65 -4.74 30.36
C SER A 310 35.46 -4.58 29.06
N ALA A 311 35.27 -3.44 28.40
CA ALA A 311 36.01 -3.08 27.19
C ALA A 311 37.54 -3.12 27.40
N THR A 312 38.25 -3.52 26.35
CA THR A 312 39.73 -3.51 26.27
C THR A 312 40.24 -2.89 24.97
N CYS A 313 39.35 -2.36 24.15
CA CYS A 313 39.62 -1.69 22.89
C CYS A 313 38.45 -0.73 22.59
N SER A 314 38.72 0.46 22.06
CA SER A 314 37.71 1.41 21.60
C SER A 314 38.21 2.21 20.41
N GLY A 315 37.31 2.55 19.48
CA GLY A 315 37.55 3.49 18.38
C GLY A 315 36.67 4.72 18.57
N ARG A 316 37.22 5.91 18.35
CA ARG A 316 36.55 7.20 18.60
C ARG A 316 36.62 8.09 17.38
N TRP A 317 35.47 8.43 16.81
CA TRP A 317 35.33 9.47 15.79
C TRP A 317 35.03 10.78 16.51
N ALA A 318 36.04 11.65 16.63
CA ALA A 318 35.95 12.91 17.36
C ALA A 318 35.11 13.95 16.60
N PHE A 319 34.33 14.75 17.33
CA PHE A 319 33.65 15.91 16.75
C PHE A 319 34.67 17.06 16.63
N PRO A 320 34.95 17.60 15.42
CA PRO A 320 36.08 18.51 15.24
C PRO A 320 35.96 19.82 16.03
N GLN A 321 37.09 20.30 16.55
CA GLN A 321 37.16 21.54 17.33
C GLN A 321 36.95 22.77 16.43
N GLY A 322 36.24 23.79 16.94
CA GLY A 322 35.95 25.04 16.23
C GLY A 322 34.75 24.97 15.28
N VAL A 323 34.11 23.80 15.14
CA VAL A 323 32.81 23.63 14.47
C VAL A 323 31.73 24.40 15.26
N PRO A 324 30.71 25.00 14.62
CA PRO A 324 29.63 25.71 15.33
C PRO A 324 28.94 24.85 16.40
N ASN A 325 28.52 25.49 17.51
CA ASN A 325 27.64 24.81 18.47
C ASN A 325 26.23 24.65 17.88
N GLY A 326 25.54 23.57 18.26
CA GLY A 326 24.17 23.34 17.85
C GLY A 326 23.70 21.91 18.07
N LEU A 327 22.47 21.65 17.66
CA LEU A 327 21.88 20.30 17.63
C LEU A 327 22.30 19.62 16.32
N TYR A 328 23.03 18.51 16.40
CA TYR A 328 23.43 17.69 15.26
C TYR A 328 22.66 16.37 15.26
N ALA A 329 22.16 15.96 14.10
CA ALA A 329 21.83 14.55 13.87
C ALA A 329 23.13 13.77 13.64
N VAL A 330 23.27 12.65 14.34
CA VAL A 330 24.40 11.73 14.19
C VAL A 330 23.96 10.53 13.36
N TYR A 331 24.82 10.10 12.45
CA TYR A 331 24.67 8.87 11.69
C TYR A 331 25.96 8.05 11.77
N ILE A 332 25.83 6.74 11.93
CA ILE A 332 26.95 5.79 11.98
C ILE A 332 26.94 4.97 10.70
N ARG A 333 28.11 4.76 10.11
CA ARG A 333 28.29 4.00 8.90
C ARG A 333 28.67 2.56 9.20
N ILE A 334 27.79 1.65 8.83
CA ILE A 334 27.96 0.20 8.97
C ILE A 334 28.08 -0.40 7.56
N PRO A 335 29.29 -0.81 7.11
CA PRO A 335 29.48 -1.54 5.86
C PRO A 335 28.93 -2.98 5.95
N ALA A 336 28.67 -3.60 4.80
CA ALA A 336 28.05 -4.94 4.72
C ALA A 336 28.99 -6.12 5.10
N ILE A 337 30.09 -5.86 5.81
CA ILE A 337 31.13 -6.84 6.13
C ILE A 337 31.62 -6.59 7.57
N ARG A 338 32.03 -7.64 8.30
CA ARG A 338 32.63 -7.57 9.66
C ARG A 338 31.87 -6.73 10.73
N ALA A 339 30.59 -6.44 10.54
CA ALA A 339 29.72 -5.84 11.54
C ALA A 339 28.53 -6.77 11.80
N THR A 340 28.70 -7.71 12.72
CA THR A 340 27.74 -8.82 12.97
C THR A 340 27.25 -8.90 14.41
N SER A 341 27.65 -7.97 15.28
CA SER A 341 27.06 -7.79 16.61
C SER A 341 25.58 -7.41 16.52
N GLU A 342 24.75 -7.98 17.38
CA GLU A 342 23.35 -7.61 17.59
C GLU A 342 23.18 -6.56 18.72
N GLY A 343 24.16 -6.49 19.64
CA GLY A 343 24.16 -5.67 20.84
C GLY A 343 25.24 -4.56 20.87
N ALA A 344 25.62 -3.99 19.72
CA ALA A 344 26.70 -3.01 19.64
C ALA A 344 26.36 -1.71 20.38
N VAL A 345 27.16 -1.36 21.40
CA VAL A 345 26.96 -0.17 22.23
C VAL A 345 27.86 0.97 21.77
N TYR A 346 27.23 2.09 21.42
CA TYR A 346 27.94 3.33 21.07
C TYR A 346 27.76 4.38 22.16
N THR A 347 28.84 5.04 22.57
CA THR A 347 28.82 6.18 23.51
C THR A 347 28.94 7.49 22.74
N ILE A 348 28.01 8.42 22.94
CA ILE A 348 28.04 9.76 22.36
C ILE A 348 28.43 10.75 23.46
N ARG A 349 29.59 11.40 23.31
CA ARG A 349 30.13 12.42 24.21
C ARG A 349 29.84 13.80 23.61
N HIS A 350 28.99 14.59 24.25
CA HIS A 350 28.51 15.86 23.71
C HIS A 350 28.08 16.83 24.83
N ALA A 351 28.38 18.14 24.72
CA ALA A 351 28.04 19.19 25.70
C ALA A 351 28.32 18.81 27.18
N GLY A 352 29.43 18.09 27.43
CA GLY A 352 29.82 17.60 28.76
C GLY A 352 29.08 16.35 29.27
N LYS A 353 28.08 15.86 28.54
CA LYS A 353 27.32 14.64 28.81
C LYS A 353 27.90 13.42 28.06
N SER A 354 27.49 12.24 28.50
CA SER A 354 27.74 10.96 27.83
C SER A 354 26.45 10.16 27.79
N ASP A 355 25.96 9.93 26.59
CA ASP A 355 24.72 9.21 26.27
C ASP A 355 25.07 7.90 25.53
N GLN A 356 24.19 6.88 25.53
CA GLN A 356 24.48 5.58 24.91
C GLN A 356 23.31 5.01 24.10
N ILE A 357 23.61 4.48 22.92
CA ILE A 357 22.65 3.76 22.06
C ILE A 357 23.09 2.32 21.81
N VAL A 358 22.13 1.48 21.43
CA VAL A 358 22.39 0.10 21.00
C VAL A 358 21.89 -0.12 19.58
N LEU A 359 22.71 -0.81 18.79
CA LEU A 359 22.52 -1.08 17.37
C LEU A 359 22.74 -2.55 17.08
N ASN A 360 21.77 -3.20 16.41
CA ASN A 360 22.00 -4.49 15.78
C ASN A 360 22.68 -4.24 14.43
N GLN A 361 23.99 -4.47 14.36
CA GLN A 361 24.78 -4.23 13.15
C GLN A 361 24.52 -5.28 12.07
N ALA A 362 24.20 -6.52 12.47
CA ALA A 362 24.00 -7.66 11.56
C ALA A 362 22.85 -7.47 10.55
N VAL A 363 22.03 -6.42 10.70
CA VAL A 363 20.93 -6.04 9.80
C VAL A 363 21.17 -4.74 9.04
N PHE A 364 22.41 -4.23 9.01
CA PHE A 364 22.80 -3.03 8.26
C PHE A 364 24.02 -3.27 7.34
N PRO A 365 24.03 -2.75 6.10
CA PRO A 365 22.91 -2.09 5.40
C PRO A 365 21.78 -3.09 5.09
N ASN A 366 20.55 -2.58 4.91
CA ASN A 366 19.40 -3.39 4.52
C ASN A 366 18.73 -2.91 3.24
N VAL A 367 18.04 -3.83 2.57
CA VAL A 367 17.32 -3.60 1.30
C VAL A 367 16.03 -2.77 1.43
N TYR A 368 15.65 -2.35 2.65
CA TYR A 368 14.34 -1.76 2.93
C TYR A 368 14.39 -0.23 3.09
N TYR A 369 15.40 0.29 3.78
CA TYR A 369 15.55 1.73 4.03
C TYR A 369 17.01 2.17 4.09
N VAL A 370 17.82 1.56 4.95
CA VAL A 370 19.24 1.90 5.13
C VAL A 370 20.10 1.15 4.10
N THR A 371 19.89 1.48 2.82
CA THR A 371 20.52 0.78 1.69
C THR A 371 21.99 1.13 1.47
N ASP A 372 22.45 2.24 2.05
CA ASP A 372 23.81 2.79 1.90
C ASP A 372 24.71 2.56 3.12
N GLY A 373 24.13 2.11 4.25
CA GLY A 373 24.81 1.82 5.51
C GLY A 373 24.80 2.96 6.54
N TRP A 374 24.20 4.11 6.24
CA TRP A 374 24.14 5.25 7.19
C TRP A 374 22.95 5.11 8.16
N VAL A 375 23.19 4.47 9.31
CA VAL A 375 22.17 4.29 10.36
C VAL A 375 22.05 5.56 11.21
N TYR A 376 20.83 6.04 11.42
CA TYR A 376 20.58 7.20 12.28
C TYR A 376 20.75 6.84 13.76
N ALA A 377 21.55 7.64 14.47
CA ALA A 377 21.95 7.42 15.86
C ALA A 377 21.24 8.34 16.86
N GLY A 378 20.61 9.42 16.41
CA GLY A 378 19.88 10.37 17.25
C GLY A 378 20.30 11.83 17.03
N LYS A 379 19.80 12.72 17.88
CA LYS A 379 20.10 14.17 17.88
C LYS A 379 20.77 14.57 19.19
N TYR A 380 21.92 15.23 19.10
CA TYR A 380 22.78 15.57 20.23
C TYR A 380 23.29 17.00 20.11
N ASN A 381 23.39 17.72 21.22
CA ASN A 381 23.96 19.07 21.26
C ASN A 381 25.47 19.00 21.35
N PHE A 382 26.17 19.43 20.30
CA PHE A 382 27.63 19.58 20.29
C PHE A 382 28.02 21.05 20.47
N THR A 383 29.21 21.28 21.02
CA THR A 383 29.71 22.61 21.37
C THR A 383 30.89 23.04 20.51
N GLY A 384 31.61 22.10 19.89
CA GLY A 384 32.82 22.39 19.12
C GLY A 384 34.02 22.78 20.00
N ALA A 385 33.91 22.64 21.32
CA ALA A 385 34.96 22.99 22.27
C ALA A 385 36.13 21.99 22.30
N GLY A 386 35.96 20.81 21.68
CA GLY A 386 36.87 19.67 21.75
C GLY A 386 36.51 18.69 22.88
N GLY A 387 36.99 17.44 22.78
CA GLY A 387 36.64 16.38 23.74
C GLY A 387 35.21 15.83 23.61
N GLU A 388 34.56 16.11 22.48
CA GLU A 388 33.27 15.54 22.07
C GLU A 388 33.52 14.49 20.98
N TYR A 389 32.78 13.38 20.98
CA TYR A 389 33.06 12.23 20.09
C TYR A 389 31.88 11.25 20.03
N VAL A 390 31.93 10.35 19.04
CA VAL A 390 31.20 9.08 19.05
C VAL A 390 32.22 7.95 19.22
N GLU A 391 31.96 7.04 20.14
CA GLU A 391 32.84 5.92 20.50
C GLU A 391 32.12 4.60 20.27
N LEU A 392 32.80 3.65 19.63
CA LEU A 392 32.45 2.24 19.68
C LEU A 392 33.51 1.54 20.53
N SER A 393 33.10 0.88 21.61
CA SER A 393 34.00 0.03 22.39
C SER A 393 33.84 -1.44 21.95
N ASN A 394 34.84 -2.29 22.22
CA ASN A 394 34.68 -3.73 22.00
C ASN A 394 33.79 -4.43 23.05
N GLN A 395 33.17 -3.69 23.98
CA GLN A 395 32.15 -4.22 24.87
C GLN A 395 30.77 -4.21 24.20
N THR A 396 30.07 -5.34 24.27
CA THR A 396 28.77 -5.58 23.62
C THR A 396 27.71 -6.06 24.62
N GLN A 397 26.45 -5.94 24.21
CA GLN A 397 25.28 -6.60 24.84
C GLN A 397 24.93 -7.95 24.19
N ASP A 398 25.75 -8.48 23.26
CA ASP A 398 25.52 -9.81 22.65
C ASP A 398 25.46 -10.95 23.69
N GLU A 399 24.66 -11.99 23.39
CA GLU A 399 24.60 -13.22 24.18
C GLU A 399 26.02 -13.81 24.41
N PRO A 400 26.47 -14.04 25.66
CA PRO A 400 27.86 -14.46 25.95
C PRO A 400 28.32 -15.76 25.29
N SER A 401 27.37 -16.63 24.92
CA SER A 401 27.61 -17.87 24.18
C SER A 401 27.94 -17.65 22.69
N ASN A 402 27.58 -16.50 22.13
CA ASN A 402 27.73 -16.19 20.70
C ASN A 402 28.78 -15.10 20.43
N ALA A 403 28.96 -14.14 21.36
CA ALA A 403 29.78 -12.94 21.19
C ALA A 403 31.19 -13.19 20.59
N ALA A 404 31.85 -14.28 20.95
CA ALA A 404 33.18 -14.64 20.44
C ALA A 404 33.23 -14.99 18.93
N ASN A 405 32.09 -15.29 18.30
CA ASN A 405 31.96 -15.57 16.87
C ASN A 405 31.53 -14.34 16.05
N LEU A 406 31.22 -13.22 16.71
CA LEU A 406 30.72 -12.00 16.10
C LEU A 406 31.84 -10.97 15.92
N PHE A 407 31.53 -9.87 15.25
CA PHE A 407 32.41 -8.73 15.07
C PHE A 407 31.64 -7.43 15.31
N LEU A 408 32.25 -6.52 16.07
CA LEU A 408 31.86 -5.11 16.10
C LEU A 408 32.63 -4.41 14.99
N GLY A 409 31.97 -3.60 14.16
CA GLY A 409 32.64 -2.91 13.06
C GLY A 409 31.92 -1.66 12.59
N ALA A 410 32.69 -0.62 12.29
CA ALA A 410 32.20 0.67 11.79
C ALA A 410 33.27 1.35 10.95
N ASP A 411 32.82 2.22 10.04
CA ASP A 411 33.65 2.88 9.02
C ASP A 411 33.78 4.39 9.32
N ALA A 412 32.65 5.07 9.48
CA ALA A 412 32.60 6.52 9.63
C ALA A 412 31.41 6.98 10.47
N VAL A 413 31.51 8.19 11.00
CA VAL A 413 30.44 8.91 11.70
C VAL A 413 30.18 10.22 10.98
N ARG A 414 28.90 10.57 10.80
CA ARG A 414 28.47 11.80 10.15
C ARG A 414 27.64 12.66 11.10
N PHE A 415 28.02 13.93 11.22
CA PHE A 415 27.35 14.94 12.03
C PHE A 415 26.66 15.95 11.10
N VAL A 416 25.33 16.08 11.19
CA VAL A 416 24.53 16.98 10.34
C VAL A 416 23.82 18.02 11.21
N LEU A 417 24.27 19.30 11.12
CA LEU A 417 23.68 20.41 11.86
C LEU A 417 22.21 20.59 11.48
N GLN A 418 21.31 20.51 12.46
CA GLN A 418 19.86 20.55 12.21
C GLN A 418 19.37 21.92 11.69
N ALA A 419 20.11 23.00 11.95
CA ALA A 419 19.78 24.33 11.45
C ALA A 419 20.02 24.50 9.93
N ASP A 420 20.90 23.68 9.34
CA ASP A 420 21.24 23.72 7.91
C ASP A 420 20.34 22.81 7.06
N ILE A 421 19.56 21.93 7.69
CA ILE A 421 18.56 21.12 6.99
C ILE A 421 17.37 22.03 6.65
N PRO A 422 16.96 22.15 5.37
CA PRO A 422 15.76 22.88 5.01
C PRO A 422 14.57 22.34 5.81
N PRO A 423 13.78 23.19 6.50
CA PRO A 423 12.69 22.70 7.32
C PRO A 423 11.68 21.96 6.44
N THR A 424 11.51 20.65 6.67
CA THR A 424 10.40 19.90 6.10
C THR A 424 9.13 20.68 6.47
N PRO A 425 8.34 21.16 5.49
CA PRO A 425 7.14 21.92 5.81
C PRO A 425 6.24 21.01 6.67
N PRO A 426 5.73 21.48 7.82
CA PRO A 426 4.86 20.67 8.64
C PRO A 426 3.64 20.29 7.80
N VAL A 427 3.40 18.98 7.64
CA VAL A 427 2.23 18.47 6.90
C VAL A 427 1.00 19.18 7.47
N PRO A 428 0.22 19.92 6.66
CA PRO A 428 -0.96 20.61 7.16
C PRO A 428 -2.07 19.59 7.47
N VAL A 429 -1.98 18.95 8.65
CA VAL A 429 -3.01 18.07 9.20
C VAL A 429 -4.26 18.93 9.35
N THR A 430 -5.12 18.89 8.33
CA THR A 430 -6.23 19.82 8.18
C THR A 430 -7.36 19.32 9.06
N VAL A 431 -7.23 19.58 10.36
CA VAL A 431 -8.17 19.18 11.40
C VAL A 431 -9.49 19.92 11.15
N THR A 432 -10.35 19.32 10.32
CA THR A 432 -11.73 19.73 10.15
C THR A 432 -12.53 18.95 11.18
N PRO A 433 -12.87 19.51 12.35
CA PRO A 433 -13.71 18.83 13.32
C PRO A 433 -15.09 18.62 12.72
N SER A 434 -15.34 17.42 12.19
CA SER A 434 -16.66 17.01 11.69
C SER A 434 -17.62 16.90 12.87
N ALA A 435 -18.25 18.02 13.21
CA ALA A 435 -19.26 18.12 14.26
C ALA A 435 -20.53 17.36 13.82
N THR A 436 -20.52 16.04 14.00
CA THR A 436 -21.69 15.17 13.85
C THR A 436 -22.80 15.69 14.76
N PRO A 437 -23.96 16.13 14.23
CA PRO A 437 -25.00 16.72 15.05
C PRO A 437 -25.63 15.65 15.95
N THR A 438 -25.40 15.76 17.26
CA THR A 438 -26.01 14.87 18.27
C THR A 438 -27.52 15.06 18.27
N VAL A 439 -28.26 14.09 17.73
CA VAL A 439 -29.74 14.09 17.77
C VAL A 439 -30.20 13.66 19.16
N THR A 440 -30.23 14.62 20.09
CA THR A 440 -30.70 14.42 21.46
C THR A 440 -32.22 14.24 21.49
N SER A 441 -32.69 13.00 21.52
CA SER A 441 -34.11 12.66 21.56
C SER A 441 -34.74 12.81 22.96
N THR A 442 -34.81 14.04 23.48
CA THR A 442 -35.48 14.34 24.76
C THR A 442 -36.99 14.31 24.58
N ALA A 443 -37.63 13.20 24.96
CA ALA A 443 -39.08 13.09 24.98
C ALA A 443 -39.66 13.73 26.26
N THR A 444 -40.24 14.93 26.14
CA THR A 444 -41.04 15.53 27.21
C THR A 444 -42.26 16.25 26.65
N LYS A 445 -43.42 15.59 26.73
CA LYS A 445 -44.72 16.26 26.61
C LYS A 445 -45.12 16.79 27.98
N THR A 446 -45.61 18.03 28.04
CA THR A 446 -46.84 18.42 28.76
C THR A 446 -47.26 19.83 28.30
N SER A 447 -48.57 20.08 28.30
CA SER A 447 -49.21 21.31 27.83
C SER A 447 -49.35 22.36 28.93
N THR A 448 -49.38 23.65 28.57
CA THR A 448 -50.50 24.61 28.77
C THR A 448 -50.02 26.05 28.49
N PRO A 449 -50.78 26.90 27.77
CA PRO A 449 -50.41 28.30 27.54
C PRO A 449 -51.10 29.31 28.49
N THR A 450 -50.66 30.59 28.38
CA THR A 450 -51.44 31.86 28.54
C THR A 450 -51.32 32.70 29.85
N ILE A 451 -51.24 34.03 29.65
CA ILE A 451 -51.46 35.22 30.53
C ILE A 451 -50.50 35.45 31.73
N THR A 452 -49.70 36.53 31.69
CA THR A 452 -49.84 37.76 32.52
C THR A 452 -48.75 38.82 32.21
N ARG A 453 -49.05 40.10 32.50
CA ARG A 453 -48.27 41.32 32.18
C ARG A 453 -47.24 41.66 33.26
N THR A 454 -46.16 42.38 32.90
CA THR A 454 -45.79 43.74 33.41
C THR A 454 -44.44 44.19 32.81
N PRO A 455 -44.27 45.46 32.36
CA PRO A 455 -43.02 45.96 31.78
C PRO A 455 -42.23 46.92 32.69
N THR A 456 -40.93 47.09 32.42
CA THR A 456 -40.12 48.23 32.90
C THR A 456 -39.20 48.72 31.78
N VAL A 457 -39.33 49.99 31.38
CA VAL A 457 -38.39 50.69 30.47
C VAL A 457 -38.22 52.14 30.94
N THR A 458 -36.97 52.58 30.98
CA THR A 458 -36.51 53.93 31.37
C THR A 458 -35.30 54.23 30.47
N ARG A 459 -35.15 55.32 29.71
CA ARG A 459 -35.85 56.63 29.54
C ARG A 459 -35.67 57.04 28.04
N THR A 460 -36.24 58.07 27.40
CA THR A 460 -36.94 59.32 27.77
C THR A 460 -37.96 59.72 26.68
N SER A 461 -38.72 60.79 26.90
CA SER A 461 -39.58 61.52 25.95
C SER A 461 -38.75 62.32 24.88
N THR A 462 -39.29 63.01 23.86
CA THR A 462 -40.52 63.84 23.82
C THR A 462 -41.00 64.22 22.38
N HIS A 463 -42.28 63.92 22.03
CA HIS A 463 -43.20 64.63 21.07
C HIS A 463 -42.82 64.77 19.55
N THR A 464 -43.68 64.70 18.49
CA THR A 464 -45.00 64.05 18.11
C THR A 464 -45.06 64.04 16.53
N LEU A 465 -46.10 63.92 15.65
CA LEU A 465 -47.59 63.91 15.58
C LEU A 465 -48.10 62.98 14.41
N THR A 466 -49.18 62.22 14.64
CA THR A 466 -50.55 62.24 14.00
C THR A 466 -50.75 62.59 12.48
N PRO A 467 -51.73 61.99 11.70
CA PRO A 467 -52.11 60.57 11.46
C PRO A 467 -52.66 60.20 10.01
N THR A 468 -53.30 59.01 9.86
CA THR A 468 -54.27 58.55 8.78
C THR A 468 -53.71 58.12 7.39
N VAL A 469 -54.33 57.24 6.54
CA VAL A 469 -55.70 56.65 6.38
C VAL A 469 -55.68 55.14 5.99
N THR A 470 -56.80 54.41 6.16
CA THR A 470 -57.07 52.99 5.73
C THR A 470 -58.43 52.93 4.98
N PRO A 471 -58.64 52.13 3.88
CA PRO A 471 -59.52 50.94 4.00
C PRO A 471 -59.38 49.79 2.95
N THR A 472 -60.03 48.65 3.26
CA THR A 472 -60.40 47.53 2.35
C THR A 472 -61.91 47.58 2.02
N PRO A 473 -62.45 46.77 1.08
CA PRO A 473 -63.59 45.91 1.46
C PRO A 473 -63.70 44.54 0.70
N SER A 474 -64.61 43.63 1.12
CA SER A 474 -64.99 42.41 0.38
C SER A 474 -66.31 41.72 0.84
N PRO A 475 -67.23 41.31 -0.06
CA PRO A 475 -68.39 40.41 0.19
C PRO A 475 -68.16 38.94 -0.27
N THR A 476 -69.17 38.04 -0.19
CA THR A 476 -69.02 36.57 -0.46
C THR A 476 -70.38 35.82 -0.52
N ARG A 477 -70.58 34.81 -1.43
CA ARG A 477 -71.38 33.55 -1.20
C ARG A 477 -71.69 32.60 -2.40
N THR A 478 -72.12 31.38 -2.01
CA THR A 478 -72.54 30.09 -2.64
C THR A 478 -74.06 30.03 -3.06
N PRO A 479 -74.73 28.88 -3.38
CA PRO A 479 -74.38 27.52 -3.96
C PRO A 479 -75.38 27.01 -5.06
N THR A 480 -75.28 25.76 -5.59
CA THR A 480 -76.41 24.97 -6.21
C THR A 480 -76.12 23.44 -6.27
N ILE A 481 -77.17 22.59 -6.31
CA ILE A 481 -77.16 21.11 -6.46
C ILE A 481 -78.21 20.66 -7.51
N THR A 482 -78.03 19.57 -8.27
CA THR A 482 -79.11 18.82 -8.98
C THR A 482 -78.72 17.35 -9.30
N ARG A 483 -79.70 16.45 -9.47
CA ARG A 483 -79.59 15.01 -9.83
C ARG A 483 -80.48 14.68 -11.05
N THR A 484 -80.18 13.61 -11.81
CA THR A 484 -81.17 12.75 -12.55
C THR A 484 -80.50 11.43 -13.01
N PRO A 485 -81.19 10.26 -13.08
CA PRO A 485 -80.61 8.95 -13.43
C PRO A 485 -81.21 8.30 -14.71
N THR A 486 -80.70 7.12 -15.14
CA THR A 486 -81.48 5.96 -15.68
C THR A 486 -80.61 4.68 -15.79
N ALA A 487 -81.22 3.49 -15.68
CA ALA A 487 -80.59 2.16 -15.60
C ALA A 487 -80.16 1.57 -16.98
N THR A 488 -79.54 0.38 -17.07
CA THR A 488 -80.29 -0.90 -17.11
C THR A 488 -79.42 -2.17 -16.99
N ARG A 489 -79.83 -3.06 -16.06
CA ARG A 489 -79.62 -4.53 -15.95
C ARG A 489 -78.31 -5.19 -15.47
N THR A 490 -78.58 -6.12 -14.56
CA THR A 490 -77.84 -7.11 -13.73
C THR A 490 -77.40 -8.38 -14.52
N PRO A 491 -76.60 -9.34 -13.96
CA PRO A 491 -76.80 -9.98 -12.64
C PRO A 491 -75.57 -10.33 -11.75
N SER A 492 -75.75 -10.05 -10.44
CA SER A 492 -75.37 -10.87 -9.25
C SER A 492 -73.91 -11.26 -8.95
N ASN A 493 -73.48 -11.49 -7.70
CA ASN A 493 -74.15 -11.56 -6.38
C ASN A 493 -73.32 -10.85 -5.27
N THR A 494 -73.97 -10.49 -4.15
CA THR A 494 -73.58 -10.82 -2.74
C THR A 494 -74.18 -9.80 -1.73
N PRO A 495 -74.86 -10.22 -0.63
CA PRO A 495 -75.38 -9.32 0.40
C PRO A 495 -74.30 -8.83 1.40
N THR A 496 -74.59 -7.76 2.16
CA THR A 496 -73.66 -7.16 3.14
C THR A 496 -74.21 -7.18 4.57
N SER A 497 -73.37 -7.59 5.52
CA SER A 497 -73.47 -7.29 6.97
C SER A 497 -72.06 -7.42 7.56
N THR A 498 -71.37 -6.33 7.93
CA THR A 498 -71.41 -5.70 9.26
C THR A 498 -70.98 -6.66 10.39
N ARG A 499 -69.90 -6.48 11.16
CA ARG A 499 -68.70 -5.61 11.13
C ARG A 499 -67.91 -5.98 12.41
N THR A 500 -66.80 -6.70 12.31
CA THR A 500 -65.83 -6.85 13.41
C THR A 500 -64.42 -6.84 12.82
N PRO A 501 -63.48 -5.99 13.30
CA PRO A 501 -62.13 -5.92 12.74
C PRO A 501 -61.26 -7.08 13.25
N SER A 502 -61.36 -8.24 12.60
CA SER A 502 -60.37 -9.31 12.72
C SER A 502 -59.22 -9.06 11.74
N VAL A 503 -57.98 -9.11 12.21
CA VAL A 503 -56.78 -8.88 11.39
C VAL A 503 -56.09 -10.22 11.10
N THR A 504 -56.48 -10.85 10.00
CA THR A 504 -55.86 -12.05 9.42
C THR A 504 -55.87 -11.93 7.88
N PRO A 505 -55.02 -12.67 7.14
CA PRO A 505 -54.08 -11.97 6.27
C PRO A 505 -54.62 -11.70 4.87
N THR A 506 -54.38 -10.49 4.34
CA THR A 506 -54.54 -10.25 2.91
C THR A 506 -53.46 -11.01 2.15
N ARG A 507 -53.85 -12.03 1.39
CA ARG A 507 -52.94 -12.83 0.56
C ARG A 507 -52.55 -12.07 -0.72
N THR A 508 -51.78 -10.99 -0.55
CA THR A 508 -51.03 -10.36 -1.63
C THR A 508 -50.25 -11.42 -2.39
N ALA A 509 -50.12 -11.27 -3.72
CA ALA A 509 -49.17 -12.03 -4.51
C ALA A 509 -47.75 -11.57 -4.19
N THR A 510 -47.25 -11.94 -3.00
CA THR A 510 -45.86 -11.73 -2.62
C THR A 510 -45.00 -12.45 -3.63
N SER A 511 -44.29 -11.68 -4.48
CA SER A 511 -43.13 -12.18 -5.19
C SER A 511 -42.22 -12.79 -4.14
N THR A 512 -42.18 -14.12 -4.06
CA THR A 512 -41.24 -14.82 -3.18
C THR A 512 -39.87 -14.32 -3.52
N ARG A 513 -39.24 -13.61 -2.58
CA ARG A 513 -37.89 -13.08 -2.77
C ARG A 513 -37.01 -14.28 -3.06
N ARG A 514 -36.62 -14.46 -4.33
CA ARG A 514 -35.78 -15.56 -4.79
C ARG A 514 -34.68 -15.73 -3.76
N PRO A 515 -34.49 -16.93 -3.17
CA PRO A 515 -33.55 -17.10 -2.06
C PRO A 515 -32.24 -16.46 -2.49
N THR A 516 -31.79 -15.46 -1.73
CA THR A 516 -30.60 -14.69 -2.07
C THR A 516 -29.48 -15.71 -2.16
N VAL A 517 -29.00 -15.99 -3.37
CA VAL A 517 -28.00 -17.04 -3.58
C VAL A 517 -26.79 -16.61 -2.78
N THR A 518 -26.52 -17.35 -1.71
CA THR A 518 -25.32 -17.24 -0.91
C THR A 518 -24.15 -17.20 -1.87
N PRO A 519 -23.36 -16.12 -1.97
CA PRO A 519 -22.28 -16.05 -2.93
C PRO A 519 -21.29 -17.17 -2.62
N ASP A 520 -21.23 -18.18 -3.48
CA ASP A 520 -20.14 -19.15 -3.46
C ASP A 520 -18.82 -18.41 -3.66
N TYR A 521 -17.72 -18.97 -3.15
CA TYR A 521 -16.40 -18.41 -3.35
C TYR A 521 -15.49 -19.44 -4.01
N TYR A 522 -14.65 -18.99 -4.93
CA TYR A 522 -13.67 -19.85 -5.58
C TYR A 522 -12.29 -19.20 -5.64
N LEU A 523 -11.27 -20.04 -5.81
CA LEU A 523 -9.88 -19.62 -5.85
C LEU A 523 -9.53 -19.02 -7.22
N VAL A 524 -8.94 -17.83 -7.20
CA VAL A 524 -8.38 -17.11 -8.35
C VAL A 524 -6.90 -16.84 -8.12
N LYS A 525 -6.16 -16.64 -9.21
CA LYS A 525 -4.82 -16.04 -9.13
C LYS A 525 -4.96 -14.54 -8.90
N LEU A 526 -4.00 -13.95 -8.20
CA LEU A 526 -3.93 -12.50 -8.05
C LEU A 526 -2.50 -12.03 -8.33
N TYR A 527 -2.36 -11.07 -9.24
CA TYR A 527 -1.10 -10.65 -9.84
C TYR A 527 -0.63 -9.30 -9.28
N PHE A 528 0.64 -9.25 -8.86
CA PHE A 528 1.35 -8.09 -8.32
C PHE A 528 2.75 -7.97 -8.92
N ALA A 529 3.44 -6.84 -8.76
CA ALA A 529 4.83 -6.69 -9.19
C ALA A 529 5.81 -7.06 -8.07
N SER A 530 6.97 -7.65 -8.40
CA SER A 530 8.08 -7.82 -7.46
C SER A 530 8.88 -6.51 -7.37
N ARG A 531 8.93 -5.91 -6.17
CA ARG A 531 9.56 -4.60 -5.90
C ARG A 531 10.97 -4.50 -6.48
N ALA A 532 11.85 -5.45 -6.14
CA ALA A 532 13.24 -5.46 -6.60
C ALA A 532 13.36 -5.45 -8.13
N ARG A 533 12.43 -6.11 -8.84
CA ARG A 533 12.41 -6.18 -10.30
C ARG A 533 11.71 -5.00 -10.96
N TYR A 534 10.70 -4.42 -10.32
CA TYR A 534 10.07 -3.18 -10.76
C TYR A 534 11.07 -2.01 -10.70
N THR A 535 11.76 -1.85 -9.57
CA THR A 535 12.81 -0.84 -9.38
C THR A 535 13.94 -0.99 -10.40
N ALA A 536 14.39 -2.22 -10.66
CA ALA A 536 15.48 -2.51 -11.61
C ALA A 536 15.05 -2.67 -13.08
N ASN A 537 13.75 -2.57 -13.39
CA ASN A 537 13.16 -2.86 -14.71
C ASN A 537 13.53 -4.26 -15.29
N LEU A 538 13.52 -5.31 -14.46
CA LEU A 538 13.99 -6.67 -14.80
C LEU A 538 12.83 -7.69 -14.94
N PRO A 539 12.30 -7.96 -16.15
CA PRO A 539 11.20 -8.89 -16.36
C PRO A 539 11.55 -10.38 -16.07
N PRO A 540 10.57 -11.24 -15.70
CA PRO A 540 9.19 -10.89 -15.34
C PRO A 540 9.13 -10.06 -14.07
N ILE A 541 8.44 -8.93 -14.14
CA ILE A 541 8.20 -8.04 -13.00
C ILE A 541 7.08 -8.64 -12.15
N GLU A 542 6.05 -9.18 -12.80
CA GLU A 542 4.85 -9.76 -12.23
C GLU A 542 5.09 -11.05 -11.42
N ARG A 543 4.23 -11.29 -10.44
CA ARG A 543 4.16 -12.45 -9.53
C ARG A 543 2.70 -12.76 -9.23
N ALA A 544 2.38 -14.02 -8.95
CA ALA A 544 1.00 -14.49 -8.78
C ALA A 544 0.81 -15.23 -7.45
N GLY A 545 -0.08 -14.71 -6.61
CA GLY A 545 -0.62 -15.37 -5.43
C GLY A 545 -1.94 -16.08 -5.72
N SER A 546 -2.66 -16.52 -4.68
CA SER A 546 -3.99 -17.15 -4.80
C SER A 546 -4.94 -16.63 -3.72
N ARG A 547 -6.17 -16.26 -4.12
CA ARG A 547 -7.17 -15.59 -3.28
C ARG A 547 -8.57 -16.13 -3.54
N TYR A 548 -9.49 -15.97 -2.57
CA TYR A 548 -10.90 -16.34 -2.72
C TYR A 548 -11.73 -15.10 -3.12
N VAL A 549 -12.58 -15.23 -4.13
CA VAL A 549 -13.46 -14.15 -4.62
C VAL A 549 -14.91 -14.62 -4.77
N ARG A 550 -15.86 -13.67 -4.69
CA ARG A 550 -17.31 -13.95 -4.77
C ARG A 550 -17.70 -14.36 -6.20
N SER A 551 -18.36 -15.52 -6.34
CA SER A 551 -18.73 -16.08 -7.64
C SER A 551 -19.72 -15.20 -8.41
N ASN A 552 -20.67 -14.59 -7.71
CA ASN A 552 -21.69 -13.70 -8.26
C ASN A 552 -21.15 -12.33 -8.71
N ALA A 553 -19.89 -12.01 -8.41
CA ALA A 553 -19.25 -10.73 -8.68
C ALA A 553 -17.78 -10.88 -9.14
N LYS A 554 -17.44 -12.01 -9.78
CA LYS A 554 -16.05 -12.46 -10.03
C LYS A 554 -15.05 -11.40 -10.51
N TYR A 555 -15.36 -10.65 -11.57
CA TYR A 555 -14.42 -9.68 -12.16
C TYR A 555 -14.18 -8.50 -11.22
N THR A 556 -15.27 -7.92 -10.70
CA THR A 556 -15.22 -6.84 -9.70
C THR A 556 -14.51 -7.32 -8.44
N SER A 557 -14.78 -8.52 -7.93
CA SER A 557 -14.10 -9.05 -6.75
C SER A 557 -12.62 -9.38 -6.97
N VAL A 558 -12.16 -9.61 -8.21
CA VAL A 558 -10.73 -9.65 -8.54
C VAL A 558 -10.12 -8.25 -8.57
N LEU A 559 -10.82 -7.25 -9.11
CA LEU A 559 -10.36 -5.87 -9.06
C LEU A 559 -10.36 -5.33 -7.63
N ASP A 560 -11.37 -5.63 -6.83
CA ASP A 560 -11.44 -5.35 -5.39
C ASP A 560 -10.27 -6.00 -4.65
N ALA A 561 -9.87 -7.23 -5.04
CA ALA A 561 -8.71 -7.92 -4.47
C ALA A 561 -7.37 -7.31 -4.95
N TYR A 562 -7.30 -6.80 -6.17
CA TYR A 562 -6.12 -6.11 -6.71
C TYR A 562 -5.91 -4.71 -6.10
N PHE A 563 -6.99 -3.92 -5.98
CA PHE A 563 -7.00 -2.59 -5.35
C PHE A 563 -7.10 -2.64 -3.83
N LYS A 564 -7.37 -3.82 -3.27
CA LYS A 564 -6.72 -4.26 -2.04
C LYS A 564 -5.20 -4.27 -2.30
N GLY A 565 -4.62 -5.37 -2.76
CA GLY A 565 -3.18 -5.47 -2.95
C GLY A 565 -2.54 -6.72 -2.35
N PRO A 566 -1.19 -6.77 -2.29
CA PRO A 566 -0.49 -7.90 -1.70
C PRO A 566 -0.76 -7.98 -0.19
N GLY A 567 -0.92 -9.21 0.29
CA GLY A 567 -0.95 -9.51 1.72
C GLY A 567 0.40 -9.37 2.40
N ALA A 568 0.40 -9.39 3.72
CA ALA A 568 1.58 -9.42 4.59
C ALA A 568 2.75 -10.24 4.02
N THR A 569 2.57 -11.55 3.89
CA THR A 569 3.60 -12.48 3.38
C THR A 569 4.05 -12.13 1.96
N GLU A 570 3.13 -11.69 1.09
CA GLU A 570 3.44 -11.29 -0.28
C GLU A 570 4.29 -10.01 -0.30
N LEU A 571 3.96 -9.03 0.54
CA LEU A 571 4.61 -7.72 0.63
C LEU A 571 5.98 -7.75 1.33
N TYR A 572 6.10 -8.43 2.46
CA TYR A 572 7.31 -8.43 3.31
C TYR A 572 8.18 -9.66 3.11
N SER A 573 7.61 -10.86 2.98
CA SER A 573 8.40 -12.09 2.80
C SER A 573 8.80 -12.33 1.35
N TYR A 574 7.95 -11.95 0.38
CA TYR A 574 8.22 -12.15 -1.05
C TYR A 574 8.53 -10.84 -1.81
N GLY A 575 8.38 -9.68 -1.17
CA GLY A 575 8.72 -8.37 -1.74
C GLY A 575 7.82 -7.94 -2.89
N TRP A 576 6.52 -8.26 -2.87
CA TRP A 576 5.55 -7.89 -3.90
C TRP A 576 4.89 -6.53 -3.59
N ILE A 577 4.46 -5.81 -4.61
CA ILE A 577 3.81 -4.50 -4.55
C ILE A 577 2.69 -4.42 -5.60
N GLY A 578 1.63 -3.67 -5.30
CA GLY A 578 0.75 -3.17 -6.35
C GLY A 578 1.45 -2.05 -7.14
N VAL A 579 1.15 -1.94 -8.44
CA VAL A 579 1.55 -0.79 -9.27
C VAL A 579 0.29 -0.04 -9.61
N TYR A 580 0.13 1.15 -9.01
CA TYR A 580 -1.15 1.85 -8.98
C TYR A 580 -1.17 3.19 -9.72
N ASN A 581 -0.02 3.77 -10.09
CA ASN A 581 0.05 5.01 -10.89
C ASN A 581 -0.89 6.14 -10.42
N GLY A 582 -0.98 6.35 -9.10
CA GLY A 582 -1.82 7.39 -8.48
C GLY A 582 -3.33 7.06 -8.39
N PHE A 583 -3.75 5.94 -8.96
CA PHE A 583 -5.12 5.44 -8.83
C PHE A 583 -5.34 4.73 -7.49
N THR A 584 -6.49 5.01 -6.89
CA THR A 584 -6.94 4.51 -5.57
C THR A 584 -8.00 3.41 -5.67
N GLY A 585 -8.37 3.03 -6.89
CA GLY A 585 -9.45 2.07 -7.16
C GLY A 585 -10.02 2.25 -8.56
N TYR A 586 -11.21 1.68 -8.76
CA TYR A 586 -12.01 1.83 -9.97
C TYR A 586 -13.41 2.37 -9.61
N SER A 587 -13.98 3.17 -10.51
CA SER A 587 -15.30 3.81 -10.38
C SER A 587 -16.40 2.97 -11.04
N GLN A 588 -16.08 2.23 -12.10
CA GLN A 588 -17.01 1.42 -12.88
C GLN A 588 -16.29 0.24 -13.54
N PHE A 589 -16.98 -0.90 -13.61
CA PHE A 589 -16.54 -2.09 -14.36
C PHE A 589 -17.66 -2.56 -15.29
N GLU A 590 -17.32 -2.95 -16.52
CA GLU A 590 -18.26 -3.57 -17.46
C GLU A 590 -17.59 -4.67 -18.29
N LEU A 591 -18.29 -5.78 -18.54
CA LEU A 591 -17.86 -6.76 -19.54
C LEU A 591 -18.83 -6.72 -20.73
N ARG A 592 -18.36 -6.27 -21.89
CA ARG A 592 -19.15 -6.16 -23.13
C ARG A 592 -18.45 -6.94 -24.24
N GLY A 593 -19.09 -7.99 -24.77
CA GLY A 593 -18.57 -8.75 -25.91
C GLY A 593 -17.18 -9.39 -25.71
N GLY A 594 -16.83 -9.74 -24.47
CA GLY A 594 -15.49 -10.25 -24.11
C GLY A 594 -14.43 -9.17 -23.86
N VAL A 595 -14.80 -7.88 -23.94
CA VAL A 595 -13.95 -6.74 -23.61
C VAL A 595 -14.31 -6.22 -22.21
N ALA A 596 -13.40 -6.38 -21.26
CA ALA A 596 -13.53 -5.82 -19.92
C ALA A 596 -13.14 -4.34 -19.92
N HIS A 597 -14.02 -3.47 -19.42
CA HIS A 597 -13.83 -2.03 -19.30
C HIS A 597 -13.66 -1.71 -17.82
N VAL A 598 -12.56 -1.04 -17.46
CA VAL A 598 -12.21 -0.66 -16.09
C VAL A 598 -11.98 0.84 -16.07
N TYR A 599 -12.88 1.59 -15.44
CA TYR A 599 -12.75 3.04 -15.30
C TYR A 599 -12.12 3.34 -13.94
N LEU A 600 -10.96 3.98 -13.93
CA LEU A 600 -10.19 4.17 -12.70
C LEU A 600 -10.73 5.34 -11.85
N LYS A 601 -10.21 5.45 -10.63
CA LYS A 601 -10.47 6.57 -9.71
C LYS A 601 -9.18 6.93 -8.98
N GLY A 602 -8.81 8.20 -8.98
CA GLY A 602 -7.64 8.73 -8.28
C GLY A 602 -7.18 10.02 -8.94
N VAL A 603 -5.87 10.30 -8.85
CA VAL A 603 -5.20 11.33 -9.66
C VAL A 603 -4.03 10.63 -10.32
N CYS A 604 -4.02 10.59 -11.65
CA CYS A 604 -3.06 9.80 -12.40
C CYS A 604 -1.61 10.30 -12.25
N THR A 605 -0.67 9.39 -11.98
CA THR A 605 0.76 9.68 -11.93
C THR A 605 1.55 8.73 -12.85
N SER A 606 2.19 9.31 -13.87
CA SER A 606 3.10 8.60 -14.76
C SER A 606 4.54 8.68 -14.24
N GLU A 607 5.21 7.53 -14.18
CA GLU A 607 6.66 7.43 -13.95
C GLU A 607 7.46 7.36 -15.26
N GLY A 608 6.81 7.46 -16.42
CA GLY A 608 7.48 7.26 -17.73
C GLY A 608 8.03 5.84 -17.93
N ARG A 609 7.39 4.83 -17.33
CA ARG A 609 7.76 3.41 -17.41
C ARG A 609 6.80 2.63 -18.29
N ASP A 610 7.35 1.67 -19.05
CA ASP A 610 6.54 0.74 -19.86
C ASP A 610 5.60 -0.11 -18.99
N PHE A 611 6.12 -0.72 -17.91
CA PHE A 611 5.31 -1.54 -17.01
C PHE A 611 4.51 -0.68 -16.03
N ASN A 612 3.18 -0.78 -16.07
CA ASN A 612 2.27 0.10 -15.34
C ASN A 612 1.03 -0.62 -14.79
N ILE A 613 0.09 0.12 -14.19
CA ILE A 613 -1.15 -0.43 -13.63
C ILE A 613 -1.97 -1.25 -14.65
N ALA A 614 -1.94 -0.89 -15.94
CA ALA A 614 -2.69 -1.59 -16.98
C ALA A 614 -2.23 -3.06 -17.11
N ASP A 615 -0.94 -3.35 -17.01
CA ASP A 615 -0.40 -4.72 -17.08
C ASP A 615 -0.97 -5.62 -15.98
N LEU A 616 -0.98 -5.12 -14.74
CA LEU A 616 -1.47 -5.90 -13.61
C LEU A 616 -3.00 -6.04 -13.64
N ILE A 617 -3.76 -5.01 -14.02
CA ILE A 617 -5.21 -5.15 -14.24
C ILE A 617 -5.50 -6.16 -15.37
N ASN A 618 -4.71 -6.11 -16.45
CA ASN A 618 -4.83 -7.02 -17.59
C ASN A 618 -4.57 -8.48 -17.19
N LEU A 619 -3.45 -8.75 -16.51
CA LEU A 619 -3.12 -10.09 -15.98
C LEU A 619 -4.18 -10.61 -15.00
N ASN A 620 -4.69 -9.76 -14.11
CA ASN A 620 -5.71 -10.12 -13.14
C ASN A 620 -7.06 -10.47 -13.81
N LEU A 621 -7.46 -9.77 -14.87
CA LEU A 621 -8.73 -10.05 -15.55
C LEU A 621 -8.62 -11.17 -16.60
N LYS A 622 -7.49 -11.34 -17.29
CA LYS A 622 -7.29 -12.36 -18.34
C LYS A 622 -7.11 -13.79 -17.83
N GLN A 623 -7.14 -14.02 -16.52
CA GLN A 623 -7.32 -15.38 -16.00
C GLN A 623 -8.70 -15.97 -16.31
N PHE A 624 -9.68 -15.12 -16.69
CA PHE A 624 -11.03 -15.53 -17.05
C PHE A 624 -11.13 -15.74 -18.58
N PRO A 625 -11.40 -16.97 -19.08
CA PRO A 625 -11.37 -17.29 -20.52
C PRO A 625 -12.29 -16.43 -21.41
N GLU A 626 -13.37 -15.90 -20.84
CA GLU A 626 -14.31 -14.99 -21.50
C GLU A 626 -13.82 -13.53 -21.60
N VAL A 627 -12.74 -13.15 -20.91
CA VAL A 627 -12.10 -11.83 -21.02
C VAL A 627 -10.97 -11.89 -22.03
N GLN A 628 -11.26 -11.45 -23.25
CA GLN A 628 -10.32 -11.47 -24.38
C GLN A 628 -9.43 -10.22 -24.41
N PHE A 629 -9.99 -9.08 -23.99
CA PHE A 629 -9.32 -7.77 -24.01
C PHE A 629 -9.68 -6.95 -22.78
N VAL A 630 -8.75 -6.10 -22.34
CA VAL A 630 -8.92 -5.24 -21.15
C VAL A 630 -8.66 -3.77 -21.52
N LYS A 631 -9.66 -2.93 -21.27
CA LYS A 631 -9.66 -1.49 -21.53
C LYS A 631 -9.61 -0.75 -20.21
N VAL A 632 -8.48 -0.12 -19.91
CA VAL A 632 -8.28 0.65 -18.67
C VAL A 632 -8.37 2.14 -19.00
N TYR A 633 -9.33 2.82 -18.39
CA TYR A 633 -9.60 4.25 -18.58
C TYR A 633 -9.13 5.04 -17.36
N ASP A 634 -8.59 6.24 -17.58
CA ASP A 634 -8.20 7.18 -16.53
C ASP A 634 -9.38 7.76 -15.74
N GLU A 635 -9.10 8.63 -14.77
CA GLU A 635 -10.11 9.29 -13.92
C GLU A 635 -11.05 10.24 -14.69
N ASN A 636 -10.69 10.61 -15.93
CA ASN A 636 -11.51 11.40 -16.83
C ASN A 636 -12.31 10.51 -17.81
N GLY A 637 -12.16 9.19 -17.72
CA GLY A 637 -12.82 8.22 -18.61
C GLY A 637 -12.15 8.07 -19.97
N VAL A 638 -10.85 8.35 -20.09
CA VAL A 638 -10.10 8.30 -21.37
C VAL A 638 -9.07 7.16 -21.37
N THR A 639 -8.88 6.51 -22.52
CA THR A 639 -7.93 5.40 -22.73
C THR A 639 -7.29 5.52 -24.10
N GLN A 640 -6.05 5.03 -24.26
CA GLN A 640 -5.28 5.19 -25.50
C GLN A 640 -5.93 4.54 -26.75
N SER A 641 -6.76 3.51 -26.57
CA SER A 641 -7.39 2.75 -27.67
C SER A 641 -8.80 2.30 -27.28
N PRO A 642 -9.80 3.20 -27.29
CA PRO A 642 -11.17 2.88 -26.83
C PRO A 642 -11.92 1.96 -27.80
N ALA A 643 -11.55 1.94 -29.09
CA ALA A 643 -12.28 1.25 -30.15
C ALA A 643 -11.59 0.00 -30.74
N GLY A 644 -10.34 -0.30 -30.35
CA GLY A 644 -9.57 -1.42 -30.93
C GLY A 644 -9.77 -2.75 -30.21
N LEU A 645 -9.74 -3.88 -30.92
CA LEU A 645 -9.60 -5.22 -30.32
C LEU A 645 -8.15 -5.49 -29.89
N SER A 646 -7.76 -4.81 -28.83
CA SER A 646 -6.48 -4.91 -28.13
C SER A 646 -6.73 -4.59 -26.65
N ASP A 647 -5.72 -4.78 -25.80
CA ASP A 647 -5.74 -4.12 -24.50
C ASP A 647 -5.50 -2.61 -24.66
N SER A 648 -5.79 -1.81 -23.65
CA SER A 648 -5.43 -0.38 -23.63
C SER A 648 -5.27 0.17 -22.22
N GLU A 649 -4.43 1.19 -22.11
CA GLU A 649 -4.00 1.80 -20.86
C GLU A 649 -4.67 3.18 -20.65
N PRO A 650 -4.65 3.72 -19.42
CA PRO A 650 -5.09 5.09 -19.13
C PRO A 650 -4.38 6.11 -20.04
N SER A 651 -5.11 7.07 -20.61
CA SER A 651 -4.50 8.05 -21.53
C SER A 651 -3.50 8.96 -20.83
N CYS A 652 -3.73 9.29 -19.56
CA CYS A 652 -2.83 10.06 -18.72
C CYS A 652 -1.43 9.44 -18.48
N LEU A 653 -1.24 8.13 -18.74
CA LEU A 653 0.07 7.47 -18.64
C LEU A 653 0.89 7.54 -19.94
N TYR A 654 0.27 8.01 -21.03
CA TYR A 654 0.87 8.04 -22.36
C TYR A 654 1.69 9.31 -22.61
N ASP A 655 2.93 9.34 -22.12
CA ASP A 655 3.87 10.45 -22.36
C ASP A 655 4.45 10.40 -23.78
N TYR A 656 3.66 10.83 -24.77
CA TYR A 656 4.06 10.84 -26.16
C TYR A 656 5.07 11.98 -26.42
N LYS A 657 6.36 11.64 -26.35
CA LYS A 657 7.44 12.47 -26.89
C LYS A 657 7.30 12.63 -28.41
N ILE A 658 6.51 13.61 -28.85
CA ILE A 658 6.63 14.15 -30.22
C ILE A 658 8.04 14.74 -30.32
N PRO A 659 8.90 14.28 -31.25
CA PRO A 659 10.09 15.03 -31.59
C PRO A 659 9.61 16.33 -32.25
N THR A 660 9.71 17.44 -31.52
CA THR A 660 9.41 18.76 -32.09
C THR A 660 10.31 18.93 -33.31
N PRO A 661 9.78 19.21 -34.52
CA PRO A 661 10.60 19.26 -35.72
C PRO A 661 11.63 20.38 -35.60
N THR A 662 12.90 20.00 -35.41
CA THR A 662 14.03 20.93 -35.31
C THR A 662 13.98 21.88 -36.51
N PRO A 663 13.98 23.22 -36.29
CA PRO A 663 13.78 24.17 -37.38
C PRO A 663 14.89 24.02 -38.42
N SER A 664 14.49 23.63 -39.64
CA SER A 664 15.43 23.43 -40.74
C SER A 664 16.19 24.72 -41.03
N ARG A 665 17.52 24.59 -41.15
CA ARG A 665 18.47 25.69 -41.31
C ARG A 665 18.15 26.51 -42.57
N THR A 666 17.46 27.63 -42.38
CA THR A 666 17.13 28.56 -43.47
C THR A 666 18.40 29.13 -44.08
N GLN A 667 18.62 28.87 -45.37
CA GLN A 667 19.64 29.57 -46.16
C GLN A 667 19.06 30.88 -46.69
N THR A 668 19.89 31.91 -46.76
CA THR A 668 19.51 33.29 -47.12
C THR A 668 19.12 33.44 -48.60
N PRO A 669 17.93 33.96 -48.93
CA PRO A 669 17.63 34.53 -50.24
C PRO A 669 17.85 36.06 -50.24
N THR A 670 18.44 36.59 -51.31
CA THR A 670 18.76 38.03 -51.42
C THR A 670 17.84 38.75 -52.41
N ARG A 671 17.10 39.77 -51.91
CA ARG A 671 16.37 40.86 -52.64
C ARG A 671 15.28 40.45 -53.67
N THR A 672 14.00 40.85 -53.56
CA THR A 672 13.37 42.22 -53.65
C THR A 672 13.25 42.72 -55.11
N PRO A 673 12.13 43.31 -55.63
CA PRO A 673 10.82 43.67 -55.02
C PRO A 673 9.49 43.36 -55.80
N SER A 674 8.33 43.53 -55.11
CA SER A 674 7.05 44.14 -55.60
C SER A 674 6.13 43.46 -56.65
N PRO A 675 4.82 43.85 -56.76
CA PRO A 675 3.88 44.33 -55.71
C PRO A 675 2.39 43.84 -55.83
N THR A 676 1.53 44.26 -54.87
CA THR A 676 0.03 44.29 -54.90
C THR A 676 -0.72 42.92 -54.82
N ARG A 677 -1.82 42.71 -54.07
CA ARG A 677 -2.89 43.60 -53.55
C ARG A 677 -3.49 43.18 -52.17
N THR A 678 -3.92 44.17 -51.39
CA THR A 678 -4.93 44.15 -50.29
C THR A 678 -6.32 44.47 -50.92
N PRO A 679 -7.54 44.11 -50.42
CA PRO A 679 -8.11 44.15 -49.04
C PRO A 679 -8.67 42.79 -48.51
N THR A 680 -8.86 42.50 -47.22
CA THR A 680 -9.57 43.10 -46.04
C THR A 680 -10.95 42.45 -45.76
N LEU A 681 -11.23 42.25 -44.47
CA LEU A 681 -12.38 41.58 -43.82
C LEU A 681 -13.76 42.19 -44.14
N THR A 682 -14.83 41.39 -43.98
CA THR A 682 -16.10 41.75 -43.28
C THR A 682 -16.88 40.47 -42.92
N PHE A 683 -17.72 40.54 -41.88
CA PHE A 683 -18.48 39.43 -41.26
C PHE A 683 -19.98 39.40 -41.67
N THR A 684 -20.72 38.47 -41.04
CA THR A 684 -22.19 38.49 -40.82
C THR A 684 -23.10 38.09 -42.03
N PRO A 685 -24.37 37.63 -41.83
CA PRO A 685 -24.66 36.20 -42.10
C PRO A 685 -25.94 35.90 -42.89
N SER A 686 -26.14 34.63 -43.34
CA SER A 686 -27.48 34.15 -43.74
C SER A 686 -27.74 32.64 -43.58
N ARG A 687 -28.83 32.36 -42.87
CA ARG A 687 -29.82 31.26 -42.92
C ARG A 687 -29.52 29.99 -43.79
N THR A 688 -29.34 28.87 -43.10
CA THR A 688 -30.20 27.65 -43.12
C THR A 688 -30.99 27.28 -44.40
N PRO A 689 -31.03 25.99 -44.83
CA PRO A 689 -29.98 24.97 -44.83
C PRO A 689 -29.85 24.25 -46.21
N THR A 690 -28.75 23.54 -46.46
CA THR A 690 -28.63 22.62 -47.62
C THR A 690 -28.19 21.23 -47.14
N SER A 691 -28.74 20.18 -47.74
CA SER A 691 -28.50 18.79 -47.33
C SER A 691 -27.06 18.32 -47.60
N THR A 692 -26.21 18.38 -46.58
CA THR A 692 -24.89 17.72 -46.62
C THR A 692 -25.07 16.20 -46.63
N ARG A 693 -24.55 15.54 -47.67
CA ARG A 693 -24.49 14.06 -47.75
C ARG A 693 -23.87 13.48 -46.48
N THR A 694 -24.61 12.62 -45.78
CA THR A 694 -24.07 11.77 -44.72
C THR A 694 -22.86 11.00 -45.26
N PRO A 695 -21.70 11.01 -44.60
CA PRO A 695 -20.63 10.08 -44.90
C PRO A 695 -21.17 8.65 -44.77
N LYS A 696 -21.05 7.84 -45.82
CA LYS A 696 -21.38 6.42 -45.76
C LYS A 696 -20.53 5.80 -44.63
N PRO A 697 -21.10 5.03 -43.68
CA PRO A 697 -20.33 4.46 -42.58
C PRO A 697 -19.15 3.67 -43.13
N THR A 698 -17.93 4.04 -42.72
CA THR A 698 -16.76 3.18 -42.90
C THR A 698 -17.06 1.90 -42.16
N ALA A 699 -17.17 0.79 -42.89
CA ALA A 699 -17.50 -0.49 -42.27
C ALA A 699 -16.44 -0.84 -41.22
N THR A 700 -16.89 -1.16 -40.00
CA THR A 700 -16.01 -1.62 -38.91
C THR A 700 -15.10 -2.73 -39.46
N PRO A 701 -13.76 -2.62 -39.33
CA PRO A 701 -12.88 -3.64 -39.86
C PRO A 701 -13.19 -4.98 -39.18
N LEU A 702 -13.66 -5.95 -39.96
CA LEU A 702 -13.81 -7.33 -39.50
C LEU A 702 -12.43 -7.82 -39.02
N TYR A 703 -12.37 -8.49 -37.88
CA TYR A 703 -11.15 -9.09 -37.39
C TYR A 703 -11.11 -10.58 -37.76
N LYS A 704 -9.93 -11.08 -38.16
CA LYS A 704 -9.71 -12.51 -38.42
C LYS A 704 -8.61 -13.04 -37.51
N GLN A 705 -8.66 -14.34 -37.22
CA GLN A 705 -7.56 -14.99 -36.51
C GLN A 705 -6.36 -15.18 -37.44
N ILE A 706 -5.18 -14.93 -36.89
CA ILE A 706 -3.88 -15.17 -37.51
C ILE A 706 -3.02 -15.98 -36.55
N ASN A 707 -2.03 -16.66 -37.11
CA ASN A 707 -1.03 -17.43 -36.40
C ASN A 707 0.23 -16.59 -36.22
N VAL A 708 0.95 -16.77 -35.11
CA VAL A 708 2.28 -16.17 -34.88
C VAL A 708 3.15 -17.27 -34.28
N TYR A 709 4.37 -17.45 -34.80
CA TYR A 709 5.22 -18.59 -34.43
C TYR A 709 6.37 -18.15 -33.54
N PHE A 710 6.55 -18.84 -32.41
CA PHE A 710 7.65 -18.65 -31.46
C PHE A 710 8.37 -19.99 -31.24
N VAL A 711 9.57 -20.05 -30.64
CA VAL A 711 10.18 -21.35 -30.26
C VAL A 711 9.84 -21.71 -28.82
N SER A 712 9.64 -23.00 -28.55
CA SER A 712 9.68 -23.53 -27.19
C SER A 712 11.13 -23.49 -26.70
N LYS A 713 11.45 -22.64 -25.70
CA LYS A 713 12.81 -22.42 -25.21
C LYS A 713 13.48 -23.74 -24.81
N TYR A 714 12.80 -24.59 -24.04
CA TYR A 714 13.33 -25.90 -23.66
C TYR A 714 13.77 -26.75 -24.87
N ARG A 715 12.99 -26.75 -25.96
CA ARG A 715 13.33 -27.52 -27.16
C ARG A 715 14.42 -26.87 -28.01
N TYR A 716 14.49 -25.55 -28.01
CA TYR A 716 15.54 -24.79 -28.67
C TYR A 716 16.90 -25.02 -27.98
N ASP A 717 16.95 -24.77 -26.67
CA ASP A 717 18.13 -24.94 -25.82
C ASP A 717 18.71 -26.37 -25.84
N ASN A 718 17.86 -27.38 -26.10
CA ASN A 718 18.25 -28.80 -26.13
C ASN A 718 18.28 -29.40 -27.56
N ASN A 719 18.17 -28.58 -28.61
CA ASN A 719 18.18 -29.02 -30.02
C ASN A 719 17.18 -30.16 -30.35
N LEU A 720 15.93 -30.05 -29.86
CA LEU A 720 14.84 -31.01 -30.06
C LEU A 720 13.77 -30.51 -31.06
N PRO A 721 13.97 -30.60 -32.40
CA PRO A 721 12.97 -30.17 -33.38
C PRO A 721 11.66 -30.98 -33.29
N PRO A 722 10.50 -30.45 -33.74
CA PRO A 722 10.26 -29.07 -34.15
C PRO A 722 10.32 -28.11 -32.96
N PHE A 723 10.98 -26.97 -33.15
CA PHE A 723 11.16 -25.93 -32.13
C PHE A 723 9.94 -25.03 -32.04
N GLU A 724 9.36 -24.69 -33.20
CA GLU A 724 8.26 -23.76 -33.38
C GLU A 724 6.99 -24.17 -32.62
N ARG A 725 6.26 -23.17 -32.16
CA ARG A 725 4.98 -23.27 -31.47
C ARG A 725 4.08 -22.14 -31.96
N LYS A 726 2.84 -22.52 -32.27
CA LYS A 726 1.84 -21.65 -32.88
C LYS A 726 1.03 -20.92 -31.80
N GLY A 727 1.31 -19.64 -31.61
CA GLY A 727 0.38 -18.71 -31.00
C GLY A 727 -0.74 -18.33 -31.97
N ILE A 728 -1.88 -17.88 -31.44
CA ILE A 728 -2.99 -17.31 -32.21
C ILE A 728 -3.20 -15.86 -31.74
N ARG A 729 -3.53 -14.97 -32.67
CA ARG A 729 -3.85 -13.56 -32.43
C ARG A 729 -5.05 -13.13 -33.26
N TRP A 730 -5.71 -12.06 -32.85
CA TRP A 730 -6.71 -11.37 -33.68
C TRP A 730 -6.05 -10.22 -34.44
N ALA A 731 -6.32 -10.12 -35.74
CA ALA A 731 -5.80 -9.07 -36.61
C ALA A 731 -6.92 -8.38 -37.40
N PRO A 732 -6.82 -7.07 -37.69
CA PRO A 732 -7.71 -6.39 -38.63
C PRO A 732 -7.61 -7.04 -40.02
N SER A 733 -8.75 -7.40 -40.63
CA SER A 733 -8.75 -8.11 -41.93
C SER A 733 -8.27 -7.25 -43.11
N ASN A 734 -8.14 -5.93 -42.93
CA ASN A 734 -7.60 -4.99 -43.90
C ASN A 734 -6.06 -4.87 -43.88
N ASN A 735 -5.38 -5.28 -42.80
CA ASN A 735 -3.92 -5.50 -42.80
C ASN A 735 -3.54 -6.67 -41.88
N PRO A 736 -3.82 -7.92 -42.30
CA PRO A 736 -3.56 -9.08 -41.47
C PRO A 736 -2.10 -9.52 -41.49
N VAL A 737 -1.33 -9.12 -42.51
CA VAL A 737 0.07 -9.53 -42.67
C VAL A 737 1.00 -8.65 -41.82
N GLY A 738 0.84 -7.31 -41.89
CA GLY A 738 1.55 -6.40 -40.98
C GLY A 738 1.21 -6.71 -39.53
N ALA A 739 -0.08 -6.89 -39.21
CA ALA A 739 -0.50 -7.28 -37.87
C ALA A 739 0.08 -8.62 -37.36
N ALA A 740 0.50 -9.53 -38.25
CA ALA A 740 1.20 -10.76 -37.85
C ALA A 740 2.67 -10.50 -37.50
N LEU A 741 3.33 -9.57 -38.21
CA LEU A 741 4.69 -9.12 -37.90
C LEU A 741 4.70 -8.27 -36.62
N ASP A 742 3.77 -7.33 -36.46
CA ASP A 742 3.62 -6.51 -35.26
C ASP A 742 3.46 -7.37 -33.99
N GLN A 743 2.71 -8.47 -34.10
CA GLN A 743 2.50 -9.43 -33.02
C GLN A 743 3.68 -10.39 -32.83
N TYR A 744 4.54 -10.58 -33.84
CA TYR A 744 5.80 -11.30 -33.69
C TYR A 744 6.83 -10.48 -32.90
N PHE A 745 7.03 -9.22 -33.28
CA PHE A 745 8.00 -8.32 -32.61
C PHE A 745 7.57 -7.87 -31.20
N LYS A 746 6.27 -7.94 -30.88
CA LYS A 746 5.76 -7.87 -29.50
C LYS A 746 6.08 -9.11 -28.66
N GLY A 747 6.45 -10.22 -29.29
CA GLY A 747 6.84 -11.47 -28.63
C GLY A 747 5.66 -12.32 -28.13
N PRO A 748 5.98 -13.45 -27.47
CA PRO A 748 4.98 -14.34 -26.88
C PRO A 748 4.27 -13.68 -25.70
N GLY A 749 2.95 -13.87 -25.62
CA GLY A 749 2.13 -13.37 -24.51
C GLY A 749 2.50 -14.04 -23.19
N SER A 750 2.07 -13.47 -22.06
CA SER A 750 2.45 -13.94 -20.71
C SER A 750 2.20 -15.45 -20.49
N GLN A 751 1.08 -15.99 -20.96
CA GLN A 751 0.79 -17.43 -20.90
C GLN A 751 1.77 -18.25 -21.76
N GLU A 752 2.02 -17.84 -23.00
CA GLU A 752 2.94 -18.52 -23.92
C GLU A 752 4.37 -18.52 -23.36
N ARG A 753 4.81 -17.36 -22.83
CA ARG A 753 6.14 -17.17 -22.26
C ARG A 753 6.37 -17.93 -20.94
N PHE A 754 5.41 -17.87 -20.01
CA PHE A 754 5.63 -18.36 -18.64
C PHE A 754 4.91 -19.67 -18.29
N GLN A 755 3.81 -20.03 -18.98
CA GLN A 755 3.16 -21.33 -18.81
C GLN A 755 3.65 -22.37 -19.83
N TYR A 756 3.96 -21.94 -21.07
CA TYR A 756 4.39 -22.86 -22.14
C TYR A 756 5.89 -22.74 -22.48
N GLY A 757 6.60 -21.79 -21.89
CA GLY A 757 8.05 -21.61 -22.04
C GLY A 757 8.47 -21.17 -23.44
N TRP A 758 7.69 -20.34 -24.13
CA TRP A 758 7.98 -19.87 -25.48
C TRP A 758 8.79 -18.57 -25.47
N VAL A 759 9.68 -18.41 -26.46
CA VAL A 759 10.47 -17.20 -26.71
C VAL A 759 10.48 -16.87 -28.21
N ALA A 760 10.55 -15.58 -28.54
CA ALA A 760 10.86 -15.14 -29.89
C ALA A 760 12.38 -15.20 -30.13
N LEU A 761 12.78 -15.40 -31.38
CA LEU A 761 14.17 -15.25 -31.82
C LEU A 761 14.29 -13.96 -32.61
N TYR A 762 15.23 -13.10 -32.23
CA TYR A 762 15.36 -11.76 -32.85
C TYR A 762 16.63 -11.59 -33.69
N ASN A 763 17.71 -12.33 -33.38
CA ASN A 763 18.99 -12.27 -34.12
C ASN A 763 19.45 -10.83 -34.42
N GLY A 764 19.36 -9.95 -33.42
CA GLY A 764 19.76 -8.54 -33.50
C GLY A 764 18.72 -7.57 -34.09
N PHE A 765 17.71 -8.08 -34.81
CA PHE A 765 16.63 -7.26 -35.36
C PHE A 765 15.61 -6.86 -34.29
N THR A 766 15.18 -5.60 -34.33
CA THR A 766 14.22 -4.99 -33.40
C THR A 766 12.83 -4.79 -34.00
N GLY A 767 12.70 -4.80 -35.33
CA GLY A 767 11.46 -4.50 -36.04
C GLY A 767 11.53 -4.76 -37.53
N TYR A 768 10.69 -4.06 -38.29
CA TYR A 768 10.66 -4.11 -39.76
C TYR A 768 10.18 -2.78 -40.33
N ASP A 769 10.88 -2.28 -41.35
CA ASP A 769 10.59 -0.99 -42.01
C ASP A 769 9.36 -1.13 -42.92
N ARG A 770 9.34 -2.19 -43.73
CA ARG A 770 8.25 -2.45 -44.68
C ARG A 770 8.10 -3.91 -45.07
N ILE A 771 6.90 -4.25 -45.52
CA ILE A 771 6.60 -5.49 -46.23
C ILE A 771 5.83 -5.20 -47.54
N GLU A 772 6.31 -5.76 -48.64
CA GLU A 772 5.73 -5.63 -49.97
C GLU A 772 5.28 -7.03 -50.46
N ILE A 773 4.00 -7.19 -50.81
CA ILE A 773 3.46 -8.45 -51.34
C ILE A 773 3.09 -8.25 -52.81
N ARG A 774 3.78 -8.97 -53.71
CA ARG A 774 3.53 -8.87 -55.15
C ARG A 774 3.84 -10.18 -55.85
N ASP A 775 2.97 -10.59 -56.77
CA ASP A 775 3.13 -11.77 -57.64
C ASP A 775 3.37 -13.10 -56.88
N GLY A 776 2.79 -13.21 -55.67
CA GLY A 776 2.94 -14.35 -54.77
C GLY A 776 4.22 -14.33 -53.91
N ILE A 777 4.98 -13.23 -53.94
CA ILE A 777 6.25 -13.06 -53.21
C ILE A 777 6.09 -11.94 -52.18
N ALA A 778 6.32 -12.26 -50.91
CA ALA A 778 6.44 -11.28 -49.84
C ALA A 778 7.90 -10.87 -49.65
N ARG A 779 8.19 -9.57 -49.67
CA ARG A 779 9.51 -8.96 -49.46
C ARG A 779 9.47 -8.19 -48.15
N LEU A 780 10.22 -8.63 -47.15
CA LEU A 780 10.24 -8.09 -45.79
C LEU A 780 11.62 -7.49 -45.49
N HIS A 781 11.67 -6.20 -45.16
CA HIS A 781 12.89 -5.50 -44.78
C HIS A 781 12.93 -5.30 -43.27
N LEU A 782 13.94 -5.85 -42.60
CA LEU A 782 14.07 -5.83 -41.14
C LEU A 782 14.83 -4.59 -40.64
N GLU A 783 14.53 -4.18 -39.40
CA GLU A 783 15.21 -3.10 -38.68
C GLU A 783 16.02 -3.64 -37.50
N GLY A 784 17.12 -2.96 -37.16
CA GLY A 784 18.09 -3.41 -36.16
C GLY A 784 19.28 -4.13 -36.80
N THR A 785 20.39 -4.25 -36.06
CA THR A 785 21.66 -4.76 -36.60
C THR A 785 21.72 -6.28 -36.52
N CYS A 786 21.86 -6.97 -37.66
CA CYS A 786 21.88 -8.43 -37.72
C CYS A 786 23.01 -9.09 -36.90
N ASP A 787 22.64 -9.95 -35.95
CA ASP A 787 23.56 -10.74 -35.12
C ASP A 787 23.95 -12.07 -35.81
N ARG A 788 25.21 -12.14 -36.25
CA ARG A 788 25.78 -13.20 -37.11
C ARG A 788 26.17 -14.46 -36.31
N ALA A 789 25.29 -14.93 -35.45
CA ALA A 789 25.57 -15.98 -34.48
C ALA A 789 25.71 -17.42 -35.05
N GLY A 790 25.74 -17.61 -36.38
CA GLY A 790 25.96 -18.91 -37.03
C GLY A 790 24.90 -19.98 -36.74
N GLN A 791 23.66 -19.57 -36.44
CA GLN A 791 22.61 -20.48 -35.96
C GLN A 791 21.82 -21.09 -37.13
N THR A 792 21.65 -22.42 -37.13
CA THR A 792 20.94 -23.17 -38.18
C THR A 792 19.41 -22.97 -38.17
N TYR A 793 18.89 -22.26 -37.17
CA TYR A 793 17.49 -21.87 -37.06
C TYR A 793 17.45 -20.46 -36.46
N THR A 794 16.73 -19.53 -37.09
CA THR A 794 16.76 -18.09 -36.76
C THR A 794 15.36 -17.48 -36.80
N ILE A 795 15.27 -16.17 -36.52
CA ILE A 795 14.12 -15.32 -36.81
C ILE A 795 13.52 -15.59 -38.21
N ALA A 796 14.35 -15.88 -39.22
CA ALA A 796 13.90 -16.10 -40.59
C ALA A 796 12.94 -17.31 -40.72
N ASN A 797 13.17 -18.38 -39.95
CA ASN A 797 12.29 -19.55 -39.94
C ASN A 797 10.90 -19.20 -39.38
N LEU A 798 10.87 -18.46 -38.27
CA LEU A 798 9.64 -18.06 -37.57
C LEU A 798 8.84 -17.03 -38.37
N LEU A 799 9.51 -16.05 -38.99
CA LEU A 799 8.88 -15.09 -39.90
C LEU A 799 8.35 -15.77 -41.16
N THR A 800 9.08 -16.72 -41.75
CA THR A 800 8.61 -17.48 -42.92
C THR A 800 7.36 -18.30 -42.60
N LEU A 801 7.31 -18.98 -41.44
CA LEU A 801 6.10 -19.67 -40.96
C LEU A 801 4.94 -18.69 -40.71
N THR A 802 5.22 -17.54 -40.12
CA THR A 802 4.23 -16.49 -39.82
C THR A 802 3.68 -15.83 -41.09
N LEU A 803 4.45 -15.77 -42.19
CA LEU A 803 3.99 -15.23 -43.47
C LEU A 803 3.31 -16.29 -44.36
N LYS A 804 3.80 -17.53 -44.40
CA LYS A 804 3.23 -18.60 -45.24
C LYS A 804 1.87 -19.15 -44.80
N GLN A 805 1.30 -18.63 -43.72
CA GLN A 805 -0.11 -18.86 -43.38
C GLN A 805 -1.08 -18.19 -44.37
N PHE A 806 -0.63 -17.16 -45.10
CA PHE A 806 -1.45 -16.35 -45.99
C PHE A 806 -1.39 -16.96 -47.39
N PRO A 807 -2.51 -17.45 -47.97
CA PRO A 807 -2.51 -18.14 -49.27
C PRO A 807 -2.06 -17.27 -50.45
N GLU A 808 -2.06 -15.94 -50.29
CA GLU A 808 -1.48 -14.96 -51.21
C GLU A 808 0.07 -14.93 -51.20
N ILE A 809 0.74 -15.57 -50.23
CA ILE A 809 2.21 -15.64 -50.10
C ILE A 809 2.70 -17.06 -50.38
N ARG A 810 3.41 -17.25 -51.50
CA ARG A 810 4.06 -18.51 -51.90
C ARG A 810 5.53 -18.55 -51.48
N PHE A 811 6.21 -17.42 -51.63
CA PHE A 811 7.64 -17.26 -51.31
C PHE A 811 7.87 -16.06 -50.40
N VAL A 812 8.83 -16.19 -49.48
CA VAL A 812 9.24 -15.15 -48.54
C VAL A 812 10.68 -14.74 -48.80
N LYS A 813 10.91 -13.46 -49.03
CA LYS A 813 12.22 -12.83 -49.19
C LYS A 813 12.46 -11.93 -47.98
N ILE A 814 13.39 -12.32 -47.10
CA ILE A 814 13.78 -11.51 -45.95
C ILE A 814 15.07 -10.78 -46.30
N TYR A 815 15.10 -9.49 -46.01
CA TYR A 815 16.23 -8.59 -46.24
C TYR A 815 16.71 -8.02 -44.89
N ASP A 816 18.02 -7.90 -44.74
CA ASP A 816 18.65 -7.27 -43.57
C ASP A 816 18.61 -5.73 -43.63
N GLU A 817 19.22 -5.08 -42.63
CA GLU A 817 19.26 -3.62 -42.50
C GLU A 817 20.00 -2.91 -43.65
N ASN A 818 20.78 -3.66 -44.45
CA ASN A 818 21.49 -3.17 -45.63
C ASN A 818 20.72 -3.44 -46.93
N GLY A 819 19.54 -4.07 -46.83
CA GLY A 819 18.73 -4.47 -47.99
C GLY A 819 19.27 -5.69 -48.74
N ALA A 820 20.08 -6.55 -48.12
CA ALA A 820 20.63 -7.73 -48.77
C ALA A 820 19.78 -8.99 -48.54
N THR A 821 19.65 -9.84 -49.57
CA THR A 821 19.09 -11.20 -49.49
C THR A 821 19.83 -12.11 -50.46
N GLN A 822 19.98 -13.40 -50.16
CA GLN A 822 20.78 -14.34 -50.96
C GLN A 822 20.27 -14.53 -52.40
N ASN A 823 18.95 -14.54 -52.59
CA ASN A 823 18.30 -14.80 -53.87
C ASN A 823 17.07 -13.88 -54.02
N PRO A 824 17.23 -12.61 -54.42
CA PRO A 824 16.12 -11.66 -54.50
C PRO A 824 15.05 -12.06 -55.54
N ASP A 825 15.47 -12.55 -56.71
CA ASP A 825 14.60 -12.69 -57.88
C ASP A 825 14.11 -14.13 -58.15
N GLY A 826 14.77 -15.15 -57.60
CA GLY A 826 14.41 -16.55 -57.86
C GLY A 826 13.09 -17.00 -57.23
N LEU A 827 12.48 -18.06 -57.78
CA LEU A 827 11.22 -18.65 -57.28
C LEU A 827 11.46 -19.61 -56.09
N SER A 828 12.01 -19.07 -55.00
CA SER A 828 12.28 -19.73 -53.73
C SER A 828 12.08 -18.76 -52.57
N ASP A 829 12.09 -19.26 -51.33
CA ASP A 829 12.36 -18.38 -50.19
C ASP A 829 13.81 -17.83 -50.24
N SER A 830 14.09 -16.78 -49.50
CA SER A 830 15.43 -16.19 -49.37
C SER A 830 15.59 -15.50 -48.02
N ILE A 831 16.79 -15.59 -47.46
CA ILE A 831 17.20 -14.98 -46.18
C ILE A 831 18.38 -14.01 -46.44
N PRO A 832 18.63 -13.03 -45.55
CA PRO A 832 19.85 -12.24 -45.64
C PRO A 832 21.09 -13.09 -45.36
N PRO A 833 22.25 -12.82 -46.02
CA PRO A 833 23.48 -13.57 -45.78
C PRO A 833 23.94 -13.57 -44.31
N CYS A 834 23.58 -12.54 -43.54
CA CYS A 834 23.91 -12.44 -42.12
C CYS A 834 23.16 -13.45 -41.21
N LEU A 835 22.06 -14.04 -41.69
CA LEU A 835 21.28 -15.09 -41.01
C LEU A 835 21.57 -16.49 -41.55
N GLN A 836 22.57 -16.66 -42.41
CA GLN A 836 23.00 -18.00 -42.81
C GLN A 836 23.85 -18.63 -41.70
N PRO A 837 23.65 -19.93 -41.37
CA PRO A 837 24.66 -20.75 -40.69
C PRO A 837 25.91 -20.99 -41.56
#